data_AF-A0A643FUL2-F1
#
_entry.id   AF-A0A643FUL2-F1
#
_cell.length_a   1.000
_cell.length_b   1.000
_cell.length_c   1.000
_cell.angle_alpha   90.00
_cell.angle_beta   90.00
_cell.angle_gamma   90.00
#
_symmetry.space_group_name_H-M   'P 1'
#
loop_
_entity.id
_entity.type
_entity.pdbx_description
1 polymer ?
#
loop_
_entity_poly.entity_id
_entity_poly.type
_entity_poly.pdbx_seq_one_letter_code
_entity_poly.pdbx_strand_id
1 'polypeptide(L)'
;MSKLPRLVLSLVLVALLHLIPTALPAAAADTTMNADAPAGRPPSRADAVAELKRLQTEQDRIKQLASSPTSGTQLEGLDDAIHQLAGDVDKLSAALTPQRAQLQAQLDVLGPPPAAGTTPEAAAVAQQRADLNARKAQLDSGLKQVAEVKGNVTNLTEQIAKLQRSRLKNQLALRSASILGTAFWEPLFAPSQEDQQRLNAFMGQVTPLWDLAWQPGRQAITALLLLLAIGAWTVGRRLIERALAWFCLTRLPESRLRRSALALATVLATVAATAIAVQVVCFAFAPHYELPAQVQDLISELGKLTLTSALIAGLGRALLCTRHPSWRVPALADKVALAMRPFPSVLAGLLLIAGTLEQLNRTADTSLQVTLLGRGLVSLVVVLTIGAALLRANRVRTKLAAAGERPEARSTFAGLIHAGVTVTVVASLMALLIGYITFARFLTYELVWIDIVLCSLYLLTQLTRDVCESVFSAHHPSGKVIKQLFGLGDSHLAQASTVLSGIGTSLLLLVAVIALLTGGFGTTPSDLLNSLLSMLGGERLRSLNIMPDRILNAVIALSVGTYLLRSVRRWLDAELLPKVCMEAGLRASLITLFSNIGYVLIVLLTLSLLGVRWENLAWIVSALSVGIGFGLQEIVKNFVSGLILLTERPVKVGDMVSIGGVEGDIKRINVRATEILLGDRSTVIVPNSQLISQNLRNVTMSNSTQGVATLLLTFPLNIDPEQVRELLLDSYRENEAILDKPAPSVTFSQLAPNGITLSVTGYVGSPRIATATKSDLLFEILKRLRAADISLSVPQTLRVENMAALGG
;
A
#
# COMPACT_ATOMS: atom_id res chain seq x y z
N MET A 1 -16.17 -11.37 -51.82
CA MET A 1 -15.51 -12.12 -50.72
C MET A 1 -15.61 -11.43 -49.33
N SER A 2 -16.68 -10.67 -49.02
CA SER A 2 -16.77 -9.84 -47.81
C SER A 2 -17.66 -10.38 -46.66
N LYS A 3 -18.44 -11.46 -46.89
CA LYS A 3 -19.38 -12.01 -45.88
C LYS A 3 -18.77 -13.10 -44.97
N LEU A 4 -17.84 -13.90 -45.50
CA LEU A 4 -17.14 -14.97 -44.77
C LEU A 4 -16.37 -14.50 -43.52
N PRO A 5 -15.57 -13.41 -43.53
CA PRO A 5 -14.81 -13.01 -42.35
C PRO A 5 -15.71 -12.45 -41.23
N ARG A 6 -16.89 -11.90 -41.55
CA ARG A 6 -17.84 -11.40 -40.55
C ARG A 6 -18.56 -12.52 -39.80
N LEU A 7 -18.95 -13.59 -40.51
CA LEU A 7 -19.54 -14.80 -39.93
C LEU A 7 -18.55 -15.56 -39.04
N VAL A 8 -17.29 -15.64 -39.49
CA VAL A 8 -16.21 -16.22 -38.67
C VAL A 8 -15.94 -15.35 -37.44
N LEU A 9 -15.91 -14.03 -37.58
CA LEU A 9 -15.74 -13.12 -36.44
C LEU A 9 -16.89 -13.23 -35.43
N SER A 10 -18.15 -13.33 -35.86
CA SER A 10 -19.29 -13.50 -34.95
C SER A 10 -19.28 -14.86 -34.24
N LEU A 11 -18.92 -15.93 -34.95
CA LEU A 11 -18.74 -17.27 -34.35
C LEU A 11 -17.57 -17.29 -33.36
N VAL A 12 -16.48 -16.58 -33.66
CA VAL A 12 -15.31 -16.46 -32.77
C VAL A 12 -15.62 -15.58 -31.56
N LEU A 13 -16.43 -14.52 -31.71
CA LEU A 13 -16.85 -13.66 -30.60
C LEU A 13 -17.82 -14.40 -29.67
N VAL A 14 -18.72 -15.22 -30.23
CA VAL A 14 -19.61 -16.12 -29.47
C VAL A 14 -18.80 -17.22 -28.78
N ALA A 15 -17.81 -17.82 -29.44
CA ALA A 15 -16.90 -18.79 -28.83
C ALA A 15 -16.01 -18.17 -27.74
N LEU A 16 -15.56 -16.91 -27.90
CA LEU A 16 -14.87 -16.12 -26.87
C LEU A 16 -15.79 -15.77 -25.69
N LEU A 17 -17.09 -15.58 -25.92
CA LEU A 17 -18.08 -15.41 -24.86
C LEU A 17 -18.32 -16.73 -24.07
N HIS A 18 -18.26 -17.87 -24.76
CA HIS A 18 -18.33 -19.21 -24.16
C HIS A 18 -16.99 -19.71 -23.56
N LEU A 19 -15.91 -18.93 -23.69
CA LEU A 19 -14.62 -19.15 -23.01
C LEU A 19 -14.61 -18.62 -21.57
N ILE A 20 -15.69 -17.98 -21.12
CA ILE A 20 -16.01 -17.92 -19.69
C ILE A 20 -16.35 -19.36 -19.31
N PRO A 21 -15.62 -20.00 -18.37
CA PRO A 21 -15.94 -21.36 -17.99
C PRO A 21 -17.36 -21.38 -17.44
N THR A 22 -18.30 -21.92 -18.22
CA THR A 22 -19.52 -22.49 -17.68
C THR A 22 -19.11 -23.78 -16.97
N ALA A 23 -18.42 -23.65 -15.84
CA ALA A 23 -18.58 -24.58 -14.74
C ALA A 23 -19.99 -24.31 -14.18
N LEU A 24 -21.01 -24.76 -14.91
CA LEU A 24 -22.26 -25.14 -14.28
C LEU A 24 -21.94 -26.48 -13.63
N PRO A 25 -21.86 -26.59 -12.30
CA PRO A 25 -21.98 -27.89 -11.69
C PRO A 25 -23.34 -28.43 -12.12
N ALA A 26 -23.35 -29.66 -12.63
CA ALA A 26 -24.57 -30.44 -12.73
C ALA A 26 -25.06 -30.72 -11.29
N ALA A 27 -25.67 -29.72 -10.66
CA ALA A 27 -26.52 -29.90 -9.50
C ALA A 27 -27.90 -30.30 -10.05
N ALA A 28 -28.01 -31.57 -10.44
CA ALA A 28 -29.27 -32.19 -10.79
C ALA A 28 -29.38 -33.52 -10.05
N ALA A 29 -29.62 -33.45 -8.74
CA ALA A 29 -30.50 -34.35 -8.01
C ALA A 29 -30.71 -33.78 -6.59
N ASP A 30 -31.97 -33.66 -6.20
CA ASP A 30 -32.49 -33.34 -4.87
C ASP A 30 -32.36 -31.90 -4.35
N THR A 31 -32.85 -30.95 -5.14
CA THR A 31 -33.67 -29.88 -4.55
C THR A 31 -35.06 -29.94 -5.17
N THR A 32 -35.92 -30.79 -4.61
CA THR A 32 -37.35 -30.51 -4.62
C THR A 32 -37.54 -29.16 -3.97
N MET A 33 -37.71 -28.16 -4.82
CA MET A 33 -38.03 -26.79 -4.49
C MET A 33 -39.39 -26.81 -3.79
N ASN A 34 -39.39 -26.85 -2.45
CA ASN A 34 -40.46 -26.25 -1.67
C ASN A 34 -40.38 -24.73 -1.92
N ALA A 35 -40.92 -24.32 -3.05
CA ALA A 35 -41.17 -22.94 -3.40
C ALA A 35 -42.40 -22.47 -2.62
N ASP A 36 -42.20 -22.18 -1.34
CA ASP A 36 -43.00 -21.22 -0.57
C ASP A 36 -42.31 -20.95 0.77
N ALA A 37 -41.50 -19.88 0.84
CA ALA A 37 -41.10 -19.28 2.11
C ALA A 37 -40.90 -17.77 1.93
N PRO A 38 -41.75 -16.91 2.49
CA PRO A 38 -41.60 -15.47 2.43
C PRO A 38 -40.46 -15.00 3.34
N ALA A 39 -39.92 -13.81 3.03
CA ALA A 39 -38.88 -13.05 3.74
C ALA A 39 -38.65 -13.48 5.21
N GLY A 40 -37.43 -13.98 5.45
CA GLY A 40 -37.05 -14.75 6.64
C GLY A 40 -37.46 -14.13 7.98
N ARG A 41 -38.39 -14.81 8.64
CA ARG A 41 -38.63 -14.74 10.08
C ARG A 41 -37.31 -15.02 10.82
N PRO A 42 -36.99 -14.36 11.96
CA PRO A 42 -35.86 -14.76 12.79
C PRO A 42 -35.95 -16.27 13.07
N PRO A 43 -34.84 -17.02 12.97
CA PRO A 43 -34.85 -18.47 13.09
C PRO A 43 -35.56 -18.86 14.39
N SER A 44 -36.55 -19.75 14.27
CA SER A 44 -37.30 -20.21 15.42
C SER A 44 -36.37 -21.02 16.34
N ARG A 45 -36.74 -21.17 17.60
CA ARG A 45 -35.98 -21.94 18.60
C ARG A 45 -35.60 -23.35 18.11
N ALA A 46 -36.48 -24.00 17.35
CA ALA A 46 -36.23 -25.34 16.81
C ALA A 46 -35.15 -25.33 15.73
N ASP A 47 -35.13 -24.29 14.89
CA ASP A 47 -34.20 -24.16 13.77
C ASP A 47 -32.77 -23.93 14.27
N ALA A 48 -32.59 -23.10 15.30
CA ALA A 48 -31.26 -22.84 15.88
C ALA A 48 -30.64 -24.09 16.56
N VAL A 49 -31.46 -24.91 17.22
CA VAL A 49 -31.00 -26.15 17.87
C VAL A 49 -30.69 -27.23 16.82
N ALA A 50 -31.51 -27.33 15.77
CA ALA A 50 -31.27 -28.25 14.67
C ALA A 50 -29.97 -27.89 13.93
N GLU A 51 -29.74 -26.60 13.65
CA GLU A 51 -28.54 -26.13 12.98
C GLU A 51 -27.30 -26.32 13.85
N LEU A 52 -27.37 -26.07 15.16
CA LEU A 52 -26.26 -26.34 16.08
C LEU A 52 -25.86 -27.83 16.12
N LYS A 53 -26.85 -28.73 16.11
CA LYS A 53 -26.61 -30.18 16.05
C LYS A 53 -26.00 -30.61 14.72
N ARG A 54 -26.42 -29.99 13.61
CA ARG A 54 -25.82 -30.19 12.29
C ARG A 54 -24.35 -29.76 12.29
N LEU A 55 -24.04 -28.57 12.80
CA LEU A 55 -22.67 -28.04 12.87
C LEU A 55 -21.77 -28.93 13.75
N GLN A 56 -22.28 -29.45 14.87
CA GLN A 56 -21.54 -30.42 15.70
C GLN A 56 -21.27 -31.74 14.96
N THR A 57 -22.25 -32.25 14.21
CA THR A 57 -22.08 -33.48 13.41
C THR A 57 -21.02 -33.29 12.33
N GLU A 58 -20.99 -32.12 11.70
CA GLU A 58 -20.02 -31.75 10.68
C GLU A 58 -18.61 -31.56 11.27
N GLN A 59 -18.51 -30.95 12.46
CA GLN A 59 -17.28 -30.87 13.24
C GLN A 59 -16.71 -32.26 13.56
N ASP A 60 -17.54 -33.19 14.02
CA ASP A 60 -17.12 -34.55 14.36
C ASP A 60 -16.66 -35.34 13.13
N ARG A 61 -17.33 -35.15 11.99
CA ARG A 61 -16.91 -35.71 10.70
C ARG A 61 -15.52 -35.22 10.31
N ILE A 62 -15.26 -33.90 10.40
CA ILE A 62 -13.95 -33.32 10.08
C ILE A 62 -12.87 -33.87 11.03
N LYS A 63 -13.18 -33.98 12.33
CA LYS A 63 -12.27 -34.53 13.33
C LYS A 63 -11.91 -36.00 13.06
N GLN A 64 -12.88 -36.82 12.66
CA GLN A 64 -12.64 -38.22 12.29
C GLN A 64 -11.76 -38.34 11.05
N LEU A 65 -12.04 -37.55 10.01
CA LEU A 65 -11.26 -37.53 8.78
C LEU A 65 -9.83 -37.04 9.00
N ALA A 66 -9.62 -36.04 9.86
CA ALA A 66 -8.30 -35.55 10.25
C ALA A 66 -7.47 -36.58 11.04
N SER A 67 -8.11 -37.60 11.64
CA SER A 67 -7.46 -38.64 12.43
C SER A 67 -7.01 -39.86 11.61
N SER A 68 -7.41 -39.95 10.33
CA SER A 68 -7.09 -41.09 9.44
C SER A 68 -5.92 -40.75 8.50
N PRO A 69 -5.11 -41.74 8.04
CA PRO A 69 -3.98 -41.49 7.13
C PRO A 69 -4.48 -40.89 5.81
N THR A 70 -4.29 -39.58 5.64
CA THR A 70 -5.03 -38.77 4.66
C THR A 70 -4.24 -38.57 3.37
N SER A 71 -4.88 -38.70 2.21
CA SER A 71 -4.31 -38.37 0.88
C SER A 71 -4.24 -36.84 0.69
N GLY A 72 -3.36 -36.35 -0.20
CA GLY A 72 -3.11 -34.90 -0.37
C GLY A 72 -4.34 -34.08 -0.76
N THR A 73 -5.20 -34.63 -1.60
CA THR A 73 -6.48 -34.02 -2.02
C THR A 73 -7.54 -34.01 -0.90
N GLN A 74 -7.50 -34.98 0.02
CA GLN A 74 -8.41 -35.03 1.16
C GLN A 74 -8.06 -33.97 2.22
N LEU A 75 -6.78 -33.58 2.34
CA LEU A 75 -6.33 -32.51 3.23
C LEU A 75 -6.72 -31.10 2.75
N GLU A 76 -6.75 -30.87 1.43
CA GLU A 76 -7.29 -29.65 0.84
C GLU A 76 -8.81 -29.56 1.07
N GLY A 77 -9.55 -30.65 0.81
CA GLY A 77 -10.98 -30.70 1.10
C GLY A 77 -11.35 -30.55 2.59
N LEU A 78 -10.46 -30.95 3.50
CA LEU A 78 -10.61 -30.72 4.95
C LEU A 78 -10.43 -29.25 5.35
N ASP A 79 -9.53 -28.54 4.67
CA ASP A 79 -9.28 -27.12 4.89
C ASP A 79 -10.49 -26.29 4.44
N ASP A 80 -11.03 -26.59 3.27
CA ASP A 80 -12.26 -25.96 2.77
C ASP A 80 -13.45 -26.25 3.69
N ALA A 81 -13.62 -27.51 4.10
CA ALA A 81 -14.71 -27.92 5.00
C ALA A 81 -14.62 -27.23 6.37
N ILE A 82 -13.42 -27.08 6.95
CA ILE A 82 -13.27 -26.39 8.23
C ILE A 82 -13.50 -24.89 8.11
N HIS A 83 -13.10 -24.28 7.00
CA HIS A 83 -13.39 -22.87 6.73
C HIS A 83 -14.88 -22.62 6.53
N GLN A 84 -15.58 -23.53 5.84
CA GLN A 84 -17.03 -23.47 5.69
C GLN A 84 -17.74 -23.61 7.04
N LEU A 85 -17.33 -24.59 7.86
CA LEU A 85 -17.87 -24.79 9.21
C LEU A 85 -17.64 -23.54 10.10
N ALA A 86 -16.46 -22.92 10.03
CA ALA A 86 -16.17 -21.68 10.75
C ALA A 86 -17.14 -20.55 10.36
N GLY A 87 -17.37 -20.38 9.05
CA GLY A 87 -18.31 -19.40 8.52
C GLY A 87 -19.75 -19.65 8.96
N ASP A 88 -20.20 -20.89 9.01
CA ASP A 88 -21.57 -21.23 9.42
C ASP A 88 -21.79 -21.08 10.93
N VAL A 89 -20.78 -21.39 11.75
CA VAL A 89 -20.76 -21.11 13.20
C VAL A 89 -20.85 -19.61 13.46
N ASP A 90 -20.12 -18.79 12.69
CA ASP A 90 -20.16 -17.33 12.82
C ASP A 90 -21.51 -16.74 12.39
N LYS A 91 -22.13 -17.26 11.32
CA LYS A 91 -23.50 -16.86 10.91
C LYS A 91 -24.52 -17.15 12.01
N LEU A 92 -24.44 -18.33 12.63
CA LEU A 92 -25.37 -18.72 13.69
C LEU A 92 -25.14 -17.88 14.96
N SER A 93 -23.88 -17.60 15.32
CA SER A 93 -23.55 -16.66 16.40
C SER A 93 -24.11 -15.25 16.13
N ALA A 94 -23.96 -14.75 14.90
CA ALA A 94 -24.44 -13.44 14.49
C ALA A 94 -25.97 -13.35 14.48
N ALA A 95 -26.68 -14.46 14.21
CA ALA A 95 -28.14 -14.51 14.25
C ALA A 95 -28.71 -14.53 15.68
N LEU A 96 -28.03 -15.21 16.62
CA LEU A 96 -28.51 -15.37 18.01
C LEU A 96 -28.19 -14.16 18.90
N THR A 97 -27.04 -13.50 18.68
CA THR A 97 -26.60 -12.32 19.46
C THR A 97 -27.65 -11.18 19.54
N PRO A 98 -28.29 -10.73 18.45
CA PRO A 98 -29.30 -9.67 18.52
C PRO A 98 -30.58 -10.12 19.24
N GLN A 99 -30.98 -11.39 19.13
CA GLN A 99 -32.15 -11.91 19.85
C GLN A 99 -31.93 -11.89 21.37
N ARG A 100 -30.70 -12.22 21.80
CA ARG A 100 -30.27 -12.12 23.20
C ARG A 100 -30.35 -10.68 23.71
N ALA A 101 -29.87 -9.73 22.90
CA ALA A 101 -29.93 -8.31 23.22
C ALA A 101 -31.37 -7.79 23.30
N GLN A 102 -32.27 -8.26 22.43
CA GLN A 102 -33.68 -7.91 22.47
C GLN A 102 -34.38 -8.43 23.74
N LEU A 103 -34.12 -9.67 24.14
CA LEU A 103 -34.63 -10.22 25.41
C LEU A 103 -34.08 -9.48 26.62
N GLN A 104 -32.80 -9.09 26.58
CA GLN A 104 -32.20 -8.27 27.63
C GLN A 104 -32.90 -6.90 27.72
N ALA A 105 -33.13 -6.23 26.59
CA ALA A 105 -33.84 -4.95 26.57
C ALA A 105 -35.27 -5.07 27.11
N GLN A 106 -35.99 -6.18 26.83
CA GLN A 106 -37.32 -6.43 27.40
C GLN A 106 -37.27 -6.66 28.92
N LEU A 107 -36.23 -7.33 29.43
CA LEU A 107 -36.00 -7.50 30.86
C LEU A 107 -35.61 -6.18 31.54
N ASP A 108 -34.82 -5.35 30.88
CA ASP A 108 -34.39 -4.04 31.41
C ASP A 108 -35.58 -3.08 31.56
N VAL A 109 -36.59 -3.16 30.68
CA VAL A 109 -37.86 -2.40 30.79
C VAL A 109 -38.70 -2.84 32.00
N LEU A 110 -38.68 -4.13 32.35
CA LEU A 110 -39.41 -4.68 33.50
C LEU A 110 -38.74 -4.40 34.85
N GLY A 111 -37.47 -3.99 34.83
CA GLY A 111 -36.68 -3.69 36.01
C GLY A 111 -36.37 -4.91 36.92
N PRO A 112 -35.47 -4.73 37.90
CA PRO A 112 -35.15 -5.76 38.88
C PRO A 112 -36.36 -6.07 39.78
N PRO A 113 -36.42 -7.28 40.39
CA PRO A 113 -37.45 -7.61 41.36
C PRO A 113 -37.44 -6.63 42.54
N PRO A 114 -38.62 -6.24 43.08
CA PRO A 114 -38.71 -5.32 44.20
C PRO A 114 -37.96 -5.86 45.44
N ALA A 115 -37.30 -4.96 46.17
CA ALA A 115 -36.55 -5.31 47.37
C ALA A 115 -37.50 -5.87 48.46
N ALA A 116 -36.99 -6.79 49.28
CA ALA A 116 -37.77 -7.43 50.34
C ALA A 116 -38.33 -6.37 51.30
N GLY A 117 -39.66 -6.16 51.29
CA GLY A 117 -40.37 -5.22 52.17
C GLY A 117 -41.22 -4.14 51.46
N THR A 118 -41.21 -4.04 50.12
CA THR A 118 -42.10 -3.13 49.36
C THR A 118 -43.36 -3.83 48.84
N THR A 119 -44.37 -3.07 48.41
CA THR A 119 -45.64 -3.60 47.86
C THR A 119 -45.39 -4.72 46.84
N PRO A 120 -46.04 -5.89 46.96
CA PRO A 120 -45.82 -7.02 46.08
C PRO A 120 -46.13 -6.64 44.64
N GLU A 121 -45.23 -7.00 43.72
CA GLU A 121 -45.45 -6.79 42.29
C GLU A 121 -46.67 -7.58 41.81
N ALA A 122 -47.36 -7.07 40.78
CA ALA A 122 -48.47 -7.79 40.18
C ALA A 122 -47.99 -9.16 39.67
N ALA A 123 -48.70 -10.24 40.03
CA ALA A 123 -48.31 -11.62 39.71
C ALA A 123 -48.05 -11.87 38.22
N ALA A 124 -48.75 -11.12 37.34
CA ALA A 124 -48.53 -11.16 35.89
C ALA A 124 -47.14 -10.66 35.48
N VAL A 125 -46.60 -9.64 36.15
CA VAL A 125 -45.26 -9.08 35.87
C VAL A 125 -44.17 -10.04 36.36
N ALA A 126 -44.37 -10.67 37.52
CA ALA A 126 -43.48 -11.71 38.05
C ALA A 126 -43.39 -12.91 37.10
N GLN A 127 -44.54 -13.40 36.61
CA GLN A 127 -44.60 -14.48 35.62
C GLN A 127 -43.93 -14.10 34.29
N GLN A 128 -44.20 -12.89 33.79
CA GLN A 128 -43.60 -12.42 32.55
C GLN A 128 -42.07 -12.26 32.65
N ARG A 129 -41.55 -11.78 33.80
CA ARG A 129 -40.09 -11.72 34.05
C ARG A 129 -39.48 -13.12 34.15
N ALA A 130 -40.15 -14.07 34.80
CA ALA A 130 -39.69 -15.45 34.89
C ALA A 130 -39.61 -16.13 33.51
N ASP A 131 -40.62 -15.93 32.66
CA ASP A 131 -40.67 -16.47 31.30
C ASP A 131 -39.56 -15.88 30.41
N LEU A 132 -39.33 -14.57 30.48
CA LEU A 132 -38.26 -13.91 29.72
C LEU A 132 -36.87 -14.33 30.19
N ASN A 133 -36.66 -14.49 31.51
CA ASN A 133 -35.41 -15.02 32.06
C ASN A 133 -35.16 -16.47 31.63
N ALA A 134 -36.20 -17.32 31.62
CA ALA A 134 -36.08 -18.69 31.14
C ALA A 134 -35.69 -18.75 29.65
N ARG A 135 -36.29 -17.90 28.81
CA ARG A 135 -35.93 -17.78 27.38
C ARG A 135 -34.51 -17.28 27.18
N LYS A 136 -34.09 -16.26 27.95
CA LYS A 136 -32.72 -15.72 27.91
C LYS A 136 -31.69 -16.77 28.34
N ALA A 137 -31.93 -17.50 29.43
CA ALA A 137 -31.02 -18.53 29.93
C ALA A 137 -30.80 -19.66 28.90
N GLN A 138 -31.84 -20.05 28.16
CA GLN A 138 -31.72 -21.02 27.07
C GLN A 138 -30.89 -20.49 25.89
N LEU A 139 -31.08 -19.22 25.53
CA LEU A 139 -30.35 -18.61 24.43
C LEU A 139 -28.87 -18.35 24.80
N ASP A 140 -28.59 -17.99 26.06
CA ASP A 140 -27.23 -17.90 26.62
C ASP A 140 -26.55 -19.29 26.62
N SER A 141 -27.29 -20.38 26.90
CA SER A 141 -26.77 -21.75 26.77
C SER A 141 -26.43 -22.11 25.33
N GLY A 142 -27.30 -21.76 24.38
CA GLY A 142 -27.02 -21.93 22.94
C GLY A 142 -25.78 -21.17 22.50
N LEU A 143 -25.66 -19.89 22.88
CA LEU A 143 -24.46 -19.08 22.58
C LEU A 143 -23.18 -19.66 23.20
N LYS A 144 -23.25 -20.26 24.39
CA LYS A 144 -22.10 -20.97 24.99
C LYS A 144 -21.69 -22.19 24.15
N GLN A 145 -22.65 -22.99 23.69
CA GLN A 145 -22.37 -24.14 22.82
C GLN A 145 -21.77 -23.69 21.47
N VAL A 146 -22.26 -22.60 20.89
CA VAL A 146 -21.68 -22.00 19.68
C VAL A 146 -20.25 -21.54 19.90
N ALA A 147 -19.97 -20.89 21.05
CA ALA A 147 -18.63 -20.47 21.41
C ALA A 147 -17.67 -21.67 21.61
N GLU A 148 -18.17 -22.78 22.17
CA GLU A 148 -17.42 -24.02 22.31
C GLU A 148 -17.07 -24.64 20.94
N VAL A 149 -18.06 -24.77 20.05
CA VAL A 149 -17.85 -25.23 18.67
C VAL A 149 -16.84 -24.32 17.96
N LYS A 150 -16.95 -22.99 18.10
CA LYS A 150 -16.00 -22.04 17.53
C LYS A 150 -14.57 -22.24 18.05
N GLY A 151 -14.41 -22.49 19.35
CA GLY A 151 -13.12 -22.81 19.95
C GLY A 151 -12.53 -24.10 19.38
N ASN A 152 -13.35 -25.14 19.23
CA ASN A 152 -12.93 -26.41 18.65
C ASN A 152 -12.53 -26.28 17.17
N VAL A 153 -13.31 -25.54 16.37
CA VAL A 153 -12.99 -25.23 14.97
C VAL A 153 -11.63 -24.56 14.87
N THR A 154 -11.36 -23.55 15.70
CA THR A 154 -10.07 -22.83 15.72
C THR A 154 -8.91 -23.79 16.00
N ASN A 155 -9.06 -24.70 16.97
CA ASN A 155 -8.04 -25.69 17.31
C ASN A 155 -7.82 -26.69 16.16
N LEU A 156 -8.90 -27.16 15.53
CA LEU A 156 -8.82 -28.06 14.37
C LEU A 156 -8.13 -27.38 13.17
N THR A 157 -8.39 -26.10 12.90
CA THR A 157 -7.66 -25.33 11.88
C THR A 157 -6.16 -25.30 12.15
N GLU A 158 -5.73 -25.07 13.40
CA GLU A 158 -4.31 -25.13 13.76
C GLU A 158 -3.71 -26.53 13.59
N GLN A 159 -4.46 -27.59 13.91
CA GLN A 159 -4.01 -28.97 13.72
C GLN A 159 -3.84 -29.31 12.24
N ILE A 160 -4.82 -28.95 11.40
CA ILE A 160 -4.77 -29.14 9.95
C ILE A 160 -3.56 -28.40 9.36
N ALA A 161 -3.35 -27.13 9.75
CA ALA A 161 -2.19 -26.35 9.31
C ALA A 161 -0.85 -26.99 9.76
N LYS A 162 -0.78 -27.56 10.96
CA LYS A 162 0.40 -28.31 11.44
C LYS A 162 0.64 -29.58 10.62
N LEU A 163 -0.40 -30.34 10.32
CA LEU A 163 -0.33 -31.55 9.49
C LEU A 163 0.16 -31.21 8.07
N GLN A 164 -0.39 -30.16 7.45
CA GLN A 164 0.05 -29.67 6.14
C GLN A 164 1.54 -29.27 6.17
N ARG A 165 1.98 -28.47 7.15
CA ARG A 165 3.40 -28.07 7.30
C ARG A 165 4.33 -29.25 7.52
N SER A 166 3.94 -30.19 8.38
CA SER A 166 4.73 -31.40 8.67
C SER A 166 4.89 -32.27 7.43
N ARG A 167 3.81 -32.45 6.66
CA ARG A 167 3.85 -33.18 5.39
C ARG A 167 4.72 -32.47 4.36
N LEU A 168 4.57 -31.16 4.20
CA LEU A 168 5.40 -30.37 3.28
C LEU A 168 6.88 -30.47 3.65
N LYS A 169 7.21 -30.36 4.94
CA LYS A 169 8.57 -30.55 5.46
C LYS A 169 9.10 -31.94 5.13
N ASN A 170 8.32 -33.00 5.39
CA ASN A 170 8.73 -34.37 5.12
C ASN A 170 8.88 -34.63 3.61
N GLN A 171 7.99 -34.09 2.77
CA GLN A 171 8.05 -34.24 1.32
C GLN A 171 9.21 -33.48 0.67
N LEU A 172 9.60 -32.33 1.22
CA LEU A 172 10.74 -31.53 0.75
C LEU A 172 12.08 -32.06 1.24
N ALA A 173 12.13 -32.66 2.44
CA ALA A 173 13.35 -33.18 3.06
C ALA A 173 13.71 -34.63 2.67
N LEU A 174 12.78 -35.37 2.08
CA LEU A 174 13.03 -36.74 1.60
C LEU A 174 14.05 -36.71 0.45
N ARG A 175 15.23 -37.26 0.72
CA ARG A 175 16.26 -37.53 -0.29
C ARG A 175 15.93 -38.83 -1.01
N SER A 176 15.62 -38.75 -2.29
CA SER A 176 15.40 -39.91 -3.16
C SER A 176 16.67 -40.26 -3.94
N ALA A 177 16.60 -41.31 -4.76
CA ALA A 177 17.65 -41.62 -5.73
C ALA A 177 17.89 -40.43 -6.67
N SER A 178 19.16 -40.20 -7.01
CA SER A 178 19.57 -39.21 -8.02
C SER A 178 19.03 -39.61 -9.40
N ILE A 179 18.77 -38.64 -10.28
CA ILE A 179 18.39 -38.91 -11.68
C ILE A 179 19.46 -39.71 -12.44
N LEU A 180 20.73 -39.63 -12.01
CA LEU A 180 21.82 -40.43 -12.59
C LEU A 180 21.87 -41.87 -12.06
N GLY A 181 21.13 -42.18 -10.99
CA GLY A 181 21.10 -43.49 -10.36
C GLY A 181 20.10 -44.44 -11.01
N THR A 182 20.44 -45.73 -11.07
CA THR A 182 19.57 -46.78 -11.63
C THR A 182 18.24 -46.89 -10.87
N ALA A 183 18.27 -46.69 -9.54
CA ALA A 183 17.07 -46.73 -8.68
C ALA A 183 16.02 -45.64 -9.01
N PHE A 184 16.41 -44.53 -9.65
CA PHE A 184 15.44 -43.54 -10.12
C PHE A 184 14.65 -44.05 -11.34
N TRP A 185 15.29 -44.83 -12.20
CA TRP A 185 14.70 -45.35 -13.44
C TRP A 185 14.02 -46.71 -13.27
N GLU A 186 14.23 -47.39 -12.14
CA GLU A 186 13.65 -48.70 -11.84
C GLU A 186 12.13 -48.76 -12.06
N PRO A 187 11.29 -47.78 -11.63
CA PRO A 187 9.85 -47.85 -11.84
C PRO A 187 9.42 -47.80 -13.31
N LEU A 188 10.28 -47.30 -14.22
CA LEU A 188 10.01 -47.27 -15.66
C LEU A 188 10.24 -48.64 -16.32
N PHE A 189 11.22 -49.40 -15.83
CA PHE A 189 11.66 -50.66 -16.43
C PHE A 189 11.14 -51.90 -15.70
N ALA A 190 10.90 -51.80 -14.39
CA ALA A 190 10.40 -52.86 -13.53
C ALA A 190 9.30 -52.31 -12.59
N PRO A 191 8.10 -51.98 -13.12
CA PRO A 191 7.00 -51.47 -12.31
C PRO A 191 6.55 -52.52 -11.30
N SER A 192 6.32 -52.10 -10.05
CA SER A 192 5.88 -52.98 -8.97
C SER A 192 4.52 -53.62 -9.29
N GLN A 193 4.26 -54.84 -8.78
CA GLN A 193 2.98 -55.52 -9.01
C GLN A 193 1.80 -54.73 -8.44
N GLU A 194 1.98 -54.04 -7.31
CA GLU A 194 0.95 -53.16 -6.74
C GLU A 194 0.64 -51.96 -7.64
N ASP A 195 1.67 -51.32 -8.21
CA ASP A 195 1.47 -50.19 -9.14
C ASP A 195 0.78 -50.63 -10.42
N GLN A 196 1.13 -51.81 -10.95
CA GLN A 196 0.43 -52.40 -12.09
C GLN A 196 -1.04 -52.66 -11.78
N GLN A 197 -1.36 -53.18 -10.59
CA GLN A 197 -2.75 -53.39 -10.18
C GLN A 197 -3.52 -52.08 -10.04
N ARG A 198 -2.94 -51.05 -9.42
CA ARG A 198 -3.57 -49.73 -9.27
C ARG A 198 -3.80 -49.05 -10.62
N LEU A 199 -2.81 -49.10 -11.50
CA LEU A 199 -2.94 -48.57 -12.86
C LEU A 199 -4.00 -49.33 -13.66
N ASN A 200 -4.03 -50.66 -13.56
CA ASN A 200 -5.05 -51.48 -14.22
C ASN A 200 -6.46 -51.21 -13.65
N ALA A 201 -6.59 -51.01 -12.34
CA ALA A 201 -7.86 -50.66 -11.71
C ALA A 201 -8.35 -49.29 -12.19
N PHE A 202 -7.45 -48.30 -12.29
CA PHE A 202 -7.77 -46.99 -12.85
C PHE A 202 -8.14 -47.08 -14.33
N MET A 203 -7.35 -47.81 -15.14
CA MET A 203 -7.64 -48.03 -16.55
C MET A 203 -8.98 -48.75 -16.74
N GLY A 204 -9.37 -49.64 -15.82
CA GLY A 204 -10.69 -50.28 -15.78
C GLY A 204 -11.86 -49.30 -15.60
N GLN A 205 -11.63 -48.10 -15.04
CA GLN A 205 -12.63 -47.03 -14.98
C GLN A 205 -12.68 -46.20 -16.28
N VAL A 206 -11.59 -46.18 -17.06
CA VAL A 206 -11.47 -45.44 -18.33
C VAL A 206 -11.89 -46.29 -19.53
N THR A 207 -11.63 -47.60 -19.51
CA THR A 207 -12.00 -48.53 -20.60
C THR A 207 -13.48 -48.47 -20.99
N PRO A 208 -14.47 -48.34 -20.07
CA PRO A 208 -15.87 -48.24 -20.46
C PRO A 208 -16.17 -46.98 -21.29
N LEU A 209 -15.47 -45.87 -21.02
CA LEU A 209 -15.60 -44.62 -21.79
C LEU A 209 -15.00 -44.79 -23.19
N TRP A 210 -13.88 -45.50 -23.27
CA TRP A 210 -13.24 -45.84 -24.54
C TRP A 210 -14.13 -46.75 -25.39
N ASP A 211 -14.67 -47.80 -24.78
CA ASP A 211 -15.56 -48.74 -25.45
C ASP A 211 -16.85 -48.07 -25.91
N LEU A 212 -17.47 -47.21 -25.07
CA LEU A 212 -18.65 -46.43 -25.43
C LEU A 212 -18.41 -45.51 -26.63
N ALA A 213 -17.23 -44.89 -26.70
CA ALA A 213 -16.84 -44.02 -27.80
C ALA A 213 -16.62 -44.79 -29.12
N TRP A 214 -16.26 -46.08 -29.05
CA TRP A 214 -15.94 -46.92 -30.21
C TRP A 214 -16.99 -47.97 -30.56
N GLN A 215 -18.17 -47.92 -29.94
CA GLN A 215 -19.30 -48.80 -30.27
C GLN A 215 -19.77 -48.60 -31.74
N PRO A 216 -20.19 -49.69 -32.41
CA PRO A 216 -20.75 -49.62 -33.76
C PRO A 216 -22.00 -48.71 -33.75
N GLY A 217 -21.96 -47.65 -34.56
CA GLY A 217 -22.98 -46.58 -34.61
C GLY A 217 -22.50 -45.23 -34.06
N ARG A 218 -21.62 -45.21 -33.04
CA ARG A 218 -21.01 -43.98 -32.50
C ARG A 218 -19.59 -43.73 -32.99
N GLN A 219 -18.88 -44.77 -33.41
CA GLN A 219 -17.50 -44.70 -33.89
C GLN A 219 -17.28 -43.68 -35.03
N ALA A 220 -18.25 -43.53 -35.94
CA ALA A 220 -18.18 -42.52 -37.00
C ALA A 220 -18.32 -41.09 -36.45
N ILE A 221 -19.16 -40.90 -35.44
CA ILE A 221 -19.38 -39.60 -34.78
C ILE A 221 -18.14 -39.23 -33.95
N THR A 222 -17.58 -40.16 -33.19
CA THR A 222 -16.37 -39.91 -32.39
C THR A 222 -15.15 -39.66 -33.28
N ALA A 223 -14.96 -40.43 -34.36
CA ALA A 223 -13.92 -40.16 -35.35
C ALA A 223 -14.10 -38.78 -36.00
N LEU A 224 -15.33 -38.39 -36.36
CA LEU A 224 -15.64 -37.06 -36.90
C LEU A 224 -15.33 -35.94 -35.89
N LEU A 225 -15.70 -36.12 -34.61
CA LEU A 225 -15.43 -35.14 -33.55
C LEU A 225 -13.93 -35.00 -33.27
N LEU A 226 -13.17 -36.10 -33.28
CA LEU A 226 -11.71 -36.05 -33.15
C LEU A 226 -11.05 -35.33 -34.34
N LEU A 227 -11.50 -35.60 -35.56
CA LEU A 227 -11.07 -34.84 -36.74
C LEU A 227 -11.44 -33.36 -36.63
N LEU A 228 -12.62 -33.05 -36.10
CA LEU A 228 -13.07 -31.68 -35.86
C LEU A 228 -12.23 -30.99 -34.78
N ALA A 229 -11.83 -31.70 -33.72
CA ALA A 229 -10.94 -31.18 -32.69
C ALA A 229 -9.55 -30.85 -33.26
N ILE A 230 -8.97 -31.75 -34.07
CA ILE A 230 -7.69 -31.51 -34.75
C ILE A 230 -7.82 -30.34 -35.75
N GLY A 231 -8.94 -30.29 -36.48
CA GLY A 231 -9.28 -29.20 -37.40
C GLY A 231 -9.41 -27.86 -36.69
N ALA A 232 -10.12 -27.82 -35.56
CA ALA A 232 -10.29 -26.63 -34.72
C ALA A 232 -8.93 -26.15 -34.15
N TRP A 233 -8.09 -27.09 -33.69
CA TRP A 233 -6.78 -26.76 -33.13
C TRP A 233 -5.79 -26.22 -34.17
N THR A 234 -5.80 -26.75 -35.38
CA THR A 234 -4.82 -26.39 -36.43
C THR A 234 -5.35 -25.31 -37.39
N VAL A 235 -6.42 -25.61 -38.11
CA VAL A 235 -7.04 -24.72 -39.10
C VAL A 235 -7.85 -23.65 -38.40
N GLY A 236 -8.65 -24.02 -37.39
CA GLY A 236 -9.44 -23.09 -36.59
C GLY A 236 -8.57 -22.02 -35.94
N ARG A 237 -7.46 -22.40 -35.31
CA ARG A 237 -6.45 -21.44 -34.80
C ARG A 237 -5.97 -20.44 -35.86
N ARG A 238 -5.63 -20.90 -37.07
CA ARG A 238 -5.16 -20.02 -38.16
C ARG A 238 -6.28 -19.10 -38.65
N LEU A 239 -7.52 -19.58 -38.70
CA LEU A 239 -8.69 -18.78 -39.06
C LEU A 239 -9.00 -17.73 -38.00
N ILE A 240 -8.99 -18.09 -36.71
CA ILE A 240 -9.17 -17.17 -35.59
C ILE A 240 -8.08 -16.10 -35.62
N GLU A 241 -6.82 -16.49 -35.78
CA GLU A 241 -5.70 -15.54 -35.87
C GLU A 241 -5.84 -14.60 -37.07
N ARG A 242 -6.22 -15.12 -38.25
CA ARG A 242 -6.48 -14.27 -39.43
C ARG A 242 -7.67 -13.34 -39.22
N ALA A 243 -8.75 -13.81 -38.59
CA ALA A 243 -9.94 -13.01 -38.31
C ALA A 243 -9.65 -11.89 -37.30
N LEU A 244 -8.98 -12.22 -36.20
CA LEU A 244 -8.55 -11.25 -35.20
C LEU A 244 -7.51 -10.28 -35.77
N ALA A 245 -6.56 -10.76 -36.58
CA ALA A 245 -5.60 -9.89 -37.24
C ALA A 245 -6.28 -8.95 -38.25
N TRP A 246 -7.20 -9.46 -39.05
CA TRP A 246 -8.00 -8.64 -39.96
C TRP A 246 -8.83 -7.58 -39.20
N PHE A 247 -9.44 -7.96 -38.08
CA PHE A 247 -10.16 -7.02 -37.22
C PHE A 247 -9.22 -5.92 -36.68
N CYS A 248 -8.05 -6.32 -36.17
CA CYS A 248 -7.03 -5.37 -35.70
C CYS A 248 -6.53 -4.45 -36.82
N LEU A 249 -6.36 -4.95 -38.04
CA LEU A 249 -5.89 -4.16 -39.18
C LEU A 249 -6.96 -3.21 -39.73
N THR A 250 -8.23 -3.57 -39.66
CA THR A 250 -9.33 -2.78 -40.24
C THR A 250 -9.96 -1.79 -39.28
N ARG A 251 -10.01 -2.10 -37.98
CA ARG A 251 -10.68 -1.26 -36.97
C ARG A 251 -9.72 -0.43 -36.14
N LEU A 252 -8.48 -0.88 -35.95
CA LEU A 252 -7.52 -0.16 -35.11
C LEU A 252 -6.68 0.82 -35.95
N PRO A 253 -6.43 2.02 -35.42
CA PRO A 253 -5.59 3.01 -36.09
C PRO A 253 -4.15 2.51 -36.27
N GLU A 254 -3.40 3.15 -37.17
CA GLU A 254 -1.99 2.84 -37.47
C GLU A 254 -1.06 3.35 -36.36
N SER A 255 -1.22 2.81 -35.16
CA SER A 255 -0.45 3.18 -33.97
C SER A 255 0.21 1.95 -33.32
N ARG A 256 0.94 2.18 -32.22
CA ARG A 256 1.55 1.13 -31.40
C ARG A 256 0.54 0.08 -30.93
N LEU A 257 -0.73 0.49 -30.75
CA LEU A 257 -1.86 -0.37 -30.41
C LEU A 257 -2.01 -1.56 -31.36
N ARG A 258 -1.78 -1.37 -32.66
CA ARG A 258 -1.89 -2.47 -33.63
C ARG A 258 -0.90 -3.60 -33.32
N ARG A 259 0.29 -3.26 -32.80
CA ARG A 259 1.33 -4.25 -32.46
C ARG A 259 0.96 -5.05 -31.20
N SER A 260 0.57 -4.36 -30.12
CA SER A 260 0.18 -5.00 -28.86
C SER A 260 -1.14 -5.77 -28.99
N ALA A 261 -2.12 -5.26 -29.74
CA ALA A 261 -3.38 -5.96 -30.02
C ALA A 261 -3.17 -7.23 -30.85
N LEU A 262 -2.28 -7.21 -31.84
CA LEU A 262 -1.92 -8.43 -32.60
C LEU A 262 -1.21 -9.46 -31.72
N ALA A 263 -0.29 -9.01 -30.85
CA ALA A 263 0.36 -9.90 -29.88
C ALA A 263 -0.69 -10.57 -28.99
N LEU A 264 -1.62 -9.81 -28.40
CA LEU A 264 -2.74 -10.37 -27.61
C LEU A 264 -3.60 -11.33 -28.43
N ALA A 265 -3.97 -10.95 -29.65
CA ALA A 265 -4.79 -11.78 -30.55
C ALA A 265 -4.13 -13.13 -30.83
N THR A 266 -2.80 -13.19 -30.98
CA THR A 266 -2.10 -14.46 -31.19
C THR A 266 -2.15 -15.39 -29.97
N VAL A 267 -2.16 -14.84 -28.74
CA VAL A 267 -2.30 -15.59 -27.48
C VAL A 267 -3.74 -16.06 -27.31
N LEU A 268 -4.72 -15.16 -27.48
CA LEU A 268 -6.14 -15.51 -27.38
C LEU A 268 -6.52 -16.55 -28.43
N ALA A 269 -6.05 -16.42 -29.67
CA ALA A 269 -6.29 -17.41 -30.72
C ALA A 269 -5.70 -18.78 -30.37
N THR A 270 -4.50 -18.83 -29.77
CA THR A 270 -3.91 -20.11 -29.35
C THR A 270 -4.71 -20.76 -28.24
N VAL A 271 -5.06 -20.01 -27.19
CA VAL A 271 -5.76 -20.52 -26.00
C VAL A 271 -7.20 -20.91 -26.36
N ALA A 272 -7.90 -20.08 -27.14
CA ALA A 272 -9.26 -20.35 -27.57
C ALA A 272 -9.34 -21.60 -28.45
N ALA A 273 -8.45 -21.75 -29.43
CA ALA A 273 -8.44 -22.93 -30.29
C ALA A 273 -8.12 -24.21 -29.52
N THR A 274 -7.22 -24.16 -28.53
CA THR A 274 -6.95 -25.30 -27.65
C THR A 274 -8.11 -25.61 -26.72
N ALA A 275 -8.78 -24.60 -26.15
CA ALA A 275 -9.93 -24.79 -25.28
C ALA A 275 -11.09 -25.48 -26.04
N ILE A 276 -11.41 -24.99 -27.25
CA ILE A 276 -12.42 -25.59 -28.11
C ILE A 276 -12.05 -27.03 -28.46
N ALA A 277 -10.78 -27.29 -28.83
CA ALA A 277 -10.34 -28.65 -29.14
C ALA A 277 -10.46 -29.60 -27.93
N VAL A 278 -10.05 -29.17 -26.73
CA VAL A 278 -10.19 -29.96 -25.50
C VAL A 278 -11.67 -30.24 -25.21
N GLN A 279 -12.53 -29.23 -25.31
CA GLN A 279 -13.96 -29.39 -25.05
C GLN A 279 -14.64 -30.35 -26.04
N VAL A 280 -14.27 -30.30 -27.32
CA VAL A 280 -14.74 -31.24 -28.35
C VAL A 280 -14.24 -32.66 -28.06
N VAL A 281 -12.99 -32.82 -27.63
CA VAL A 281 -12.45 -34.13 -27.22
C VAL A 281 -13.22 -34.69 -26.02
N CYS A 282 -13.43 -33.89 -24.97
CA CYS A 282 -14.21 -34.32 -23.80
C CYS A 282 -15.64 -34.73 -24.19
N PHE A 283 -16.29 -33.95 -25.06
CA PHE A 283 -17.62 -34.26 -25.56
C PHE A 283 -17.66 -35.55 -26.40
N ALA A 284 -16.59 -35.87 -27.13
CA ALA A 284 -16.50 -37.09 -27.92
C ALA A 284 -16.46 -38.37 -27.07
N PHE A 285 -15.81 -38.31 -25.89
CA PHE A 285 -15.64 -39.48 -25.01
C PHE A 285 -16.71 -39.60 -23.92
N ALA A 286 -17.31 -38.49 -23.49
CA ALA A 286 -18.30 -38.50 -22.41
C ALA A 286 -19.53 -37.61 -22.69
N PRO A 287 -20.31 -37.87 -23.75
CA PRO A 287 -21.56 -37.15 -23.98
C PRO A 287 -22.62 -37.58 -22.95
N HIS A 288 -22.86 -36.73 -21.95
CA HIS A 288 -23.95 -36.86 -20.94
C HIS A 288 -23.85 -38.09 -20.02
N TYR A 289 -22.66 -38.63 -19.78
CA TYR A 289 -22.43 -39.74 -18.86
C TYR A 289 -21.94 -39.23 -17.50
N GLU A 290 -22.43 -39.81 -16.39
CA GLU A 290 -21.90 -39.54 -15.05
C GLU A 290 -20.51 -40.17 -14.94
N LEU A 291 -19.48 -39.33 -14.97
CA LEU A 291 -18.09 -39.76 -14.87
C LEU A 291 -17.77 -40.15 -13.42
N PRO A 292 -17.01 -41.23 -13.18
CA PRO A 292 -16.44 -41.48 -11.87
C PRO A 292 -15.61 -40.28 -11.40
N ALA A 293 -15.71 -39.92 -10.12
CA ALA A 293 -15.05 -38.73 -9.56
C ALA A 293 -13.56 -38.64 -9.90
N GLN A 294 -12.83 -39.77 -9.84
CA GLN A 294 -11.40 -39.83 -10.19
C GLN A 294 -11.12 -39.46 -11.66
N VAL A 295 -11.99 -39.88 -12.59
CA VAL A 295 -11.84 -39.58 -14.02
C VAL A 295 -12.21 -38.12 -14.30
N GLN A 296 -13.24 -37.60 -13.62
CA GLN A 296 -13.61 -36.19 -13.72
C GLN A 296 -12.48 -35.27 -13.24
N ASP A 297 -11.86 -35.60 -12.10
CA ASP A 297 -10.70 -34.89 -11.57
C ASP A 297 -9.54 -34.92 -12.57
N LEU A 298 -9.22 -36.09 -13.14
CA LEU A 298 -8.18 -36.22 -14.16
C LEU A 298 -8.46 -35.33 -15.38
N ILE A 299 -9.67 -35.37 -15.94
CA ILE A 299 -10.04 -34.57 -17.12
C ILE A 299 -9.92 -33.07 -16.80
N SER A 300 -10.35 -32.64 -15.61
CA SER A 300 -10.28 -31.24 -15.21
C SER A 300 -8.82 -30.75 -15.10
N GLU A 301 -7.94 -31.53 -14.48
CA GLU A 301 -6.53 -31.20 -14.29
C GLU A 301 -5.74 -31.29 -15.60
N LEU A 302 -6.05 -32.25 -16.47
CA LEU A 302 -5.49 -32.30 -17.83
C LEU A 302 -5.95 -31.11 -18.68
N GLY A 303 -7.19 -30.64 -18.49
CA GLY A 303 -7.70 -29.41 -19.10
C GLY A 303 -6.88 -28.19 -18.69
N LYS A 304 -6.64 -28.01 -17.38
CA LYS A 304 -5.79 -26.93 -16.84
C LYS A 304 -4.36 -27.01 -17.38
N LEU A 305 -3.75 -28.21 -17.40
CA LEU A 305 -2.41 -28.44 -17.95
C LEU A 305 -2.32 -28.12 -19.45
N THR A 306 -3.36 -28.48 -20.23
CA THR A 306 -3.40 -28.21 -21.66
C THR A 306 -3.54 -26.70 -21.94
N LEU A 307 -4.37 -26.00 -21.18
CA LEU A 307 -4.55 -24.55 -21.30
C LEU A 307 -3.32 -23.77 -20.88
N THR A 308 -2.66 -24.16 -19.78
CA THR A 308 -1.39 -23.54 -19.35
C THR A 308 -0.28 -23.78 -20.39
N SER A 309 -0.19 -24.99 -20.95
CA SER A 309 0.74 -25.29 -22.05
C SER A 309 0.44 -24.45 -23.31
N ALA A 310 -0.84 -24.27 -23.63
CA ALA A 310 -1.25 -23.40 -24.74
C ALA A 310 -0.89 -21.93 -24.50
N LEU A 311 -1.01 -21.46 -23.26
CA LEU A 311 -0.63 -20.11 -22.85
C LEU A 311 0.88 -19.89 -22.96
N ILE A 312 1.72 -20.85 -22.53
CA ILE A 312 3.19 -20.81 -22.70
C ILE A 312 3.55 -20.70 -24.18
N ALA A 313 2.98 -21.57 -25.04
CA ALA A 313 3.23 -21.54 -26.47
C ALA A 313 2.70 -20.26 -27.15
N GLY A 314 1.56 -19.74 -26.68
CA GLY A 314 0.93 -18.51 -27.14
C GLY A 314 1.77 -17.28 -26.83
N LEU A 315 2.12 -17.08 -25.55
CA LEU A 315 2.94 -15.97 -25.06
C LEU A 315 4.32 -15.97 -25.72
N GLY A 316 4.99 -17.12 -25.79
CA GLY A 316 6.29 -17.22 -26.45
C GLY A 316 6.25 -16.82 -27.93
N ARG A 317 5.20 -17.21 -28.65
CA ARG A 317 5.02 -16.82 -30.06
C ARG A 317 4.70 -15.34 -30.22
N ALA A 318 3.85 -14.80 -29.34
CA ALA A 318 3.44 -13.40 -29.34
C ALA A 318 4.62 -12.47 -29.05
N LEU A 319 5.42 -12.79 -28.02
CA LEU A 319 6.54 -11.96 -27.57
C LEU A 319 7.75 -12.05 -28.51
N LEU A 320 8.08 -13.23 -29.04
CA LEU A 320 9.21 -13.39 -29.97
C LEU A 320 8.88 -12.85 -31.38
N CYS A 321 7.61 -12.90 -31.78
CA CYS A 321 7.09 -12.39 -33.06
C CYS A 321 8.04 -12.59 -34.26
N THR A 322 8.43 -13.84 -34.53
CA THR A 322 9.52 -14.13 -35.48
C THR A 322 9.15 -13.95 -36.95
N ARG A 323 7.86 -13.86 -37.27
CA ARG A 323 7.38 -13.66 -38.67
C ARG A 323 7.37 -12.20 -39.08
N HIS A 324 7.14 -11.29 -38.14
CA HIS A 324 7.10 -9.84 -38.38
C HIS A 324 7.94 -9.11 -37.32
N PRO A 325 9.27 -9.05 -37.50
CA PRO A 325 10.19 -8.41 -36.55
C PRO A 325 9.80 -6.99 -36.14
N SER A 326 9.28 -6.19 -37.07
CA SER A 326 8.82 -4.81 -36.82
C SER A 326 7.63 -4.71 -35.87
N TRP A 327 6.92 -5.82 -35.61
CA TRP A 327 5.78 -5.91 -34.70
C TRP A 327 6.16 -6.49 -33.35
N ARG A 328 7.44 -6.80 -33.11
CA ARG A 328 7.90 -7.31 -31.83
C ARG A 328 7.70 -6.26 -30.74
N VAL A 329 7.04 -6.67 -29.65
CA VAL A 329 6.75 -5.79 -28.51
C VAL A 329 7.96 -5.66 -27.58
N PRO A 330 8.66 -6.73 -27.19
CA PRO A 330 9.96 -6.60 -26.52
C PRO A 330 11.02 -6.04 -27.46
N ALA A 331 11.88 -5.17 -26.94
CA ALA A 331 13.09 -4.73 -27.63
C ALA A 331 14.13 -5.87 -27.64
N LEU A 332 13.93 -6.86 -28.51
CA LEU A 332 14.83 -8.01 -28.69
C LEU A 332 15.47 -7.96 -30.08
N ALA A 333 16.72 -8.38 -30.25
CA ALA A 333 17.40 -8.50 -31.53
C ALA A 333 16.87 -9.72 -32.30
N ASP A 334 16.74 -9.58 -33.62
CA ASP A 334 16.12 -10.61 -34.47
C ASP A 334 16.84 -11.95 -34.42
N LYS A 335 18.18 -11.93 -34.40
CA LYS A 335 18.98 -13.15 -34.30
C LYS A 335 18.73 -13.88 -32.97
N VAL A 336 18.50 -13.15 -31.87
CA VAL A 336 18.18 -13.73 -30.55
C VAL A 336 16.75 -14.28 -30.54
N ALA A 337 15.79 -13.57 -31.13
CA ALA A 337 14.40 -14.03 -31.22
C ALA A 337 14.27 -15.33 -32.02
N LEU A 338 14.97 -15.42 -33.15
CA LEU A 338 15.00 -16.62 -33.99
C LEU A 338 15.67 -17.79 -33.27
N ALA A 339 16.71 -17.54 -32.48
CA ALA A 339 17.37 -18.56 -31.68
C ALA A 339 16.47 -19.10 -30.56
N MET A 340 15.62 -18.25 -29.97
CA MET A 340 14.69 -18.64 -28.90
C MET A 340 13.38 -19.25 -29.41
N ARG A 341 13.06 -19.10 -30.70
CA ARG A 341 11.80 -19.51 -31.33
C ARG A 341 11.26 -20.91 -30.95
N PRO A 342 12.06 -22.00 -30.97
CA PRO A 342 11.51 -23.34 -30.77
C PRO A 342 11.17 -23.63 -29.30
N PHE A 343 11.84 -22.98 -28.35
CA PHE A 343 11.80 -23.38 -26.94
C PHE A 343 10.42 -23.23 -26.29
N PRO A 344 9.64 -22.14 -26.47
CA PRO A 344 8.32 -22.04 -25.84
C PRO A 344 7.35 -23.15 -26.28
N SER A 345 7.35 -23.51 -27.58
CA SER A 345 6.51 -24.60 -28.09
C SER A 345 7.01 -25.98 -27.65
N VAL A 346 8.32 -26.18 -27.58
CA VAL A 346 8.92 -27.45 -27.12
C VAL A 346 8.67 -27.63 -25.63
N LEU A 347 8.87 -26.59 -24.82
CA LEU A 347 8.58 -26.59 -23.39
C LEU A 347 7.10 -26.90 -23.15
N ALA A 348 6.18 -26.23 -23.84
CA ALA A 348 4.75 -26.49 -23.74
C ALA A 348 4.38 -27.94 -24.10
N GLY A 349 4.93 -28.47 -25.20
CA GLY A 349 4.66 -29.85 -25.63
C GLY A 349 5.22 -30.89 -24.66
N LEU A 350 6.45 -30.70 -24.19
CA LEU A 350 7.07 -31.62 -23.23
C LEU A 350 6.44 -31.53 -21.84
N LEU A 351 6.04 -30.34 -21.39
CA LEU A 351 5.26 -30.16 -20.15
C LEU A 351 3.90 -30.83 -20.25
N LEU A 352 3.24 -30.76 -21.40
CA LEU A 352 1.98 -31.46 -21.60
C LEU A 352 2.16 -32.97 -21.47
N ILE A 353 3.19 -33.56 -22.12
CA ILE A 353 3.46 -35.01 -22.07
C ILE A 353 3.92 -35.47 -20.69
N ALA A 354 4.87 -34.77 -20.08
CA ALA A 354 5.41 -35.16 -18.78
C ALA A 354 4.40 -34.89 -17.65
N GLY A 355 3.64 -33.79 -17.76
CA GLY A 355 2.60 -33.43 -16.81
C GLY A 355 1.36 -34.32 -16.91
N THR A 356 0.99 -34.83 -18.10
CA THR A 356 -0.09 -35.82 -18.20
C THR A 356 0.28 -37.11 -17.49
N LEU A 357 1.53 -37.56 -17.63
CA LEU A 357 2.04 -38.73 -16.91
C LEU A 357 2.07 -38.50 -15.39
N GLU A 358 2.54 -37.33 -14.94
CA GLU A 358 2.51 -36.95 -13.52
C GLU A 358 1.07 -36.95 -12.97
N GLN A 359 0.13 -36.37 -13.72
CA GLN A 359 -1.27 -36.29 -13.30
C GLN A 359 -1.95 -37.66 -13.29
N LEU A 360 -1.66 -38.51 -14.28
CA LEU A 360 -2.14 -39.90 -14.31
C LEU A 360 -1.65 -40.68 -13.08
N ASN A 361 -0.36 -40.56 -12.76
CA ASN A 361 0.25 -41.22 -11.60
C ASN A 361 -0.33 -40.71 -10.27
N ARG A 362 -0.65 -39.41 -10.19
CA ARG A 362 -1.30 -38.77 -9.03
C ARG A 362 -2.73 -39.29 -8.85
N THR A 363 -3.51 -39.39 -9.92
CA THR A 363 -4.90 -39.84 -9.85
C THR A 363 -5.02 -41.34 -9.62
N ALA A 364 -4.12 -42.14 -10.21
CA ALA A 364 -4.08 -43.59 -10.01
C ALA A 364 -3.49 -44.02 -8.64
N ASP A 365 -3.15 -43.05 -7.77
CA ASP A 365 -2.57 -43.26 -6.44
C ASP A 365 -1.38 -44.23 -6.43
N THR A 366 -0.50 -44.07 -7.42
CA THR A 366 0.70 -44.92 -7.60
C THR A 366 1.72 -44.71 -6.48
N SER A 367 2.65 -45.65 -6.33
CA SER A 367 3.68 -45.62 -5.31
C SER A 367 4.49 -44.31 -5.32
N LEU A 368 5.08 -44.01 -4.17
CA LEU A 368 5.91 -42.81 -4.00
C LEU A 368 7.07 -42.77 -5.01
N GLN A 369 7.62 -43.92 -5.39
CA GLN A 369 8.70 -44.01 -6.38
C GLN A 369 8.25 -43.60 -7.78
N VAL A 370 7.10 -44.08 -8.25
CA VAL A 370 6.51 -43.70 -9.56
C VAL A 370 6.13 -42.22 -9.58
N THR A 371 5.59 -41.71 -8.48
CA THR A 371 5.29 -40.28 -8.33
C THR A 371 6.56 -39.42 -8.38
N LEU A 372 7.64 -39.82 -7.71
CA LEU A 372 8.93 -39.12 -7.77
C LEU A 372 9.54 -39.17 -9.18
N LEU A 373 9.40 -40.28 -9.90
CA LEU A 373 9.84 -40.40 -11.30
C LEU A 373 9.13 -39.36 -12.18
N GLY A 374 7.80 -39.27 -12.11
CA GLY A 374 7.02 -38.28 -12.85
C GLY A 374 7.46 -36.84 -12.56
N ARG A 375 7.59 -36.48 -11.27
CA ARG A 375 8.08 -35.17 -10.83
C ARG A 375 9.50 -34.87 -11.34
N GLY A 376 10.37 -35.87 -11.32
CA GLY A 376 11.75 -35.77 -11.80
C GLY A 376 11.82 -35.52 -13.31
N LEU A 377 11.03 -36.25 -14.10
CA LEU A 377 10.95 -36.06 -15.55
C LEU A 377 10.46 -34.67 -15.93
N VAL A 378 9.40 -34.19 -15.27
CA VAL A 378 8.87 -32.84 -15.51
C VAL A 378 9.91 -31.77 -15.17
N SER A 379 10.55 -31.88 -14.02
CA SER A 379 11.61 -30.96 -13.60
C SER A 379 12.78 -30.96 -14.58
N LEU A 380 13.20 -32.15 -15.03
CA LEU A 380 14.29 -32.33 -15.98
C LEU A 380 13.96 -31.66 -17.32
N VAL A 381 12.74 -31.85 -17.84
CA VAL A 381 12.25 -31.20 -19.06
C VAL A 381 12.33 -29.67 -18.93
N VAL A 382 11.86 -29.10 -17.83
CA VAL A 382 11.88 -27.64 -17.62
C VAL A 382 13.31 -27.11 -17.53
N VAL A 383 14.16 -27.74 -16.72
CA VAL A 383 15.57 -27.34 -16.52
C VAL A 383 16.35 -27.40 -17.83
N LEU A 384 16.22 -28.49 -18.59
CA LEU A 384 16.94 -28.66 -19.85
C LEU A 384 16.46 -27.68 -20.93
N THR A 385 15.16 -27.46 -21.06
CA THR A 385 14.60 -26.57 -22.09
C THR A 385 14.89 -25.11 -21.79
N ILE A 386 14.62 -24.63 -20.57
CA ILE A 386 14.92 -23.25 -20.15
C ILE A 386 16.43 -23.02 -20.14
N GLY A 387 17.22 -23.96 -19.61
CA GLY A 387 18.68 -23.89 -19.62
C GLY A 387 19.26 -23.82 -21.03
N ALA A 388 18.80 -24.66 -21.96
CA ALA A 388 19.21 -24.62 -23.35
C ALA A 388 18.79 -23.30 -24.04
N ALA A 389 17.61 -22.76 -23.73
CA ALA A 389 17.15 -21.47 -24.23
C ALA A 389 18.07 -20.33 -23.78
N LEU A 390 18.44 -20.28 -22.49
CA LEU A 390 19.36 -19.29 -21.93
C LEU A 390 20.75 -19.38 -22.54
N LEU A 391 21.31 -20.60 -22.63
CA LEU A 391 22.63 -20.82 -23.22
C LEU A 391 22.66 -20.42 -24.70
N ARG A 392 21.64 -20.79 -25.47
CA ARG A 392 21.56 -20.43 -26.89
C ARG A 392 21.37 -18.93 -27.08
N ALA A 393 20.55 -18.27 -26.26
CA ALA A 393 20.38 -16.82 -26.28
C ALA A 393 21.69 -16.09 -25.94
N ASN A 394 22.43 -16.53 -24.91
CA ASN A 394 23.70 -15.92 -24.52
C ASN A 394 24.82 -16.17 -25.54
N ARG A 395 24.88 -17.35 -26.16
CA ARG A 395 25.81 -17.63 -27.28
C ARG A 395 25.56 -16.71 -28.47
N VAL A 396 24.30 -16.41 -28.80
CA VAL A 396 24.00 -15.48 -29.90
C VAL A 396 24.31 -14.03 -29.52
N ARG A 397 24.01 -13.61 -28.29
CA ARG A 397 24.36 -12.27 -27.78
C ARG A 397 25.86 -12.01 -27.75
N THR A 398 26.64 -12.99 -27.31
CA THR A 398 28.12 -12.89 -27.29
C THR A 398 28.69 -12.80 -28.70
N LYS A 399 28.16 -13.58 -29.66
CA LYS A 399 28.53 -13.45 -31.08
C LYS A 399 28.20 -12.09 -31.68
N LEU A 400 27.04 -11.51 -31.32
CA LEU A 400 26.64 -10.17 -31.74
C LEU A 400 27.59 -9.09 -31.21
N ALA A 401 27.91 -9.15 -29.91
CA ALA A 401 28.85 -8.23 -29.28
C ALA A 401 30.26 -8.34 -29.89
N ALA A 402 30.72 -9.57 -30.16
CA ALA A 402 32.01 -9.83 -30.82
C ALA A 402 32.05 -9.31 -32.27
N ALA A 403 30.91 -9.23 -32.95
CA ALA A 403 30.79 -8.66 -34.30
C ALA A 403 30.69 -7.12 -34.32
N GLY A 404 30.79 -6.45 -33.16
CA GLY A 404 30.65 -4.99 -33.05
C GLY A 404 29.22 -4.47 -33.18
N GLU A 405 28.22 -5.35 -33.32
CA GLU A 405 26.80 -4.98 -33.27
C GLU A 405 26.43 -4.69 -31.80
N ARG A 406 25.94 -3.48 -31.48
CA ARG A 406 25.48 -3.15 -30.12
C ARG A 406 24.34 -4.10 -29.73
N PRO A 407 24.51 -4.98 -28.72
CA PRO A 407 23.41 -5.78 -28.21
C PRO A 407 22.33 -4.86 -27.62
N GLU A 408 21.08 -5.32 -27.62
CA GLU A 408 19.92 -4.58 -27.09
C GLU A 408 20.21 -3.92 -25.73
N ALA A 409 19.73 -2.69 -25.54
CA ALA A 409 19.86 -1.99 -24.26
C ALA A 409 19.10 -2.76 -23.17
N ARG A 410 19.84 -3.40 -22.26
CA ARG A 410 19.26 -4.08 -21.10
C ARG A 410 19.13 -3.10 -19.93
N SER A 411 17.92 -3.00 -19.40
CA SER A 411 17.71 -2.45 -18.05
C SER A 411 18.40 -3.34 -17.02
N THR A 412 18.95 -2.75 -15.95
CA THR A 412 19.47 -3.45 -14.77
C THR A 412 18.48 -4.46 -14.22
N PHE A 413 17.18 -4.12 -14.24
CA PHE A 413 16.10 -5.00 -13.81
C PHE A 413 15.98 -6.28 -14.67
N ALA A 414 16.12 -6.15 -15.99
CA ALA A 414 16.12 -7.31 -16.90
C ALA A 414 17.35 -8.22 -16.69
N GLY A 415 18.48 -7.63 -16.25
CA GLY A 415 19.66 -8.37 -15.82
C GLY A 415 19.41 -9.21 -14.57
N LEU A 416 18.74 -8.64 -13.56
CA LEU A 416 18.38 -9.33 -12.32
C LEU A 416 17.43 -10.51 -12.56
N ILE A 417 16.41 -10.33 -13.42
CA ILE A 417 15.51 -11.42 -13.80
C ILE A 417 16.31 -12.56 -14.44
N HIS A 418 17.18 -12.24 -15.40
CA HIS A 418 18.00 -13.25 -16.07
C HIS A 418 18.94 -13.98 -15.09
N ALA A 419 19.55 -13.26 -14.14
CA ALA A 419 20.38 -13.86 -13.09
C ALA A 419 19.56 -14.79 -12.19
N GLY A 420 18.38 -14.34 -11.74
CA GLY A 420 17.46 -15.13 -10.93
C GLY A 420 17.03 -16.43 -11.63
N VAL A 421 16.59 -16.34 -12.89
CA VAL A 421 16.24 -17.55 -13.70
C VAL A 421 17.44 -18.49 -13.80
N THR A 422 18.64 -17.97 -14.05
CA THR A 422 19.85 -18.80 -14.16
C THR A 422 20.16 -19.51 -12.83
N VAL A 423 20.11 -18.79 -11.71
CA VAL A 423 20.32 -19.36 -10.37
C VAL A 423 19.28 -20.44 -10.07
N THR A 424 18.00 -20.19 -10.35
CA THR A 424 16.93 -21.17 -10.14
C THR A 424 17.14 -22.42 -11.00
N VAL A 425 17.49 -22.28 -12.28
CA VAL A 425 17.77 -23.42 -13.17
C VAL A 425 18.96 -24.24 -12.64
N VAL A 426 20.04 -23.59 -12.20
CA VAL A 426 21.21 -24.27 -11.61
C VAL A 426 20.84 -24.96 -10.29
N ALA A 427 20.09 -24.29 -9.41
CA ALA A 427 19.64 -24.87 -8.15
C ALA A 427 18.73 -26.07 -8.35
N SER A 428 17.78 -26.00 -9.30
CA SER A 428 16.94 -27.13 -9.69
C SER A 428 17.76 -28.29 -10.25
N LEU A 429 18.75 -28.02 -11.12
CA LEU A 429 19.64 -29.06 -11.64
C LEU A 429 20.44 -29.74 -10.52
N MET A 430 21.02 -28.96 -9.60
CA MET A 430 21.75 -29.49 -8.44
C MET A 430 20.83 -30.33 -7.55
N ALA A 431 19.62 -29.87 -7.29
CA ALA A 431 18.63 -30.62 -6.52
C ALA A 431 18.29 -31.98 -7.18
N LEU A 432 18.12 -32.01 -8.50
CA LEU A 432 17.91 -33.27 -9.25
C LEU A 432 19.11 -34.21 -9.17
N LEU A 433 20.33 -33.67 -9.23
CA LEU A 433 21.57 -34.45 -9.13
C LEU A 433 21.78 -35.03 -7.72
N ILE A 434 21.43 -34.29 -6.68
CA ILE A 434 21.58 -34.70 -5.27
C ILE A 434 20.49 -35.71 -4.85
N GLY A 435 19.33 -35.67 -5.51
CA GLY A 435 18.16 -36.51 -5.20
C GLY A 435 17.03 -35.78 -4.45
N TYR A 436 16.98 -34.45 -4.47
CA TYR A 436 15.89 -33.64 -3.93
C TYR A 436 14.84 -33.33 -5.02
N ILE A 437 14.16 -34.37 -5.51
CA ILE A 437 13.29 -34.29 -6.68
C ILE A 437 12.06 -33.41 -6.43
N THR A 438 11.41 -33.54 -5.28
CA THR A 438 10.22 -32.73 -4.95
C THR A 438 10.56 -31.24 -4.86
N PHE A 439 11.76 -30.90 -4.36
CA PHE A 439 12.24 -29.52 -4.28
C PHE A 439 12.57 -28.96 -5.67
N ALA A 440 13.26 -29.74 -6.51
CA ALA A 440 13.51 -29.36 -7.90
C ALA A 440 12.20 -29.10 -8.66
N ARG A 441 11.20 -29.98 -8.49
CA ARG A 441 9.87 -29.82 -9.08
C ARG A 441 9.21 -28.52 -8.64
N PHE A 442 9.22 -28.25 -7.33
CA PHE A 442 8.71 -26.98 -6.79
C PHE A 442 9.36 -25.77 -7.45
N LEU A 443 10.71 -25.72 -7.47
CA LEU A 443 11.44 -24.62 -8.10
C LEU A 443 11.12 -24.46 -9.59
N THR A 444 11.01 -25.57 -10.34
CA THR A 444 10.70 -25.53 -11.77
C THR A 444 9.27 -25.07 -12.07
N TYR A 445 8.30 -25.45 -11.23
CA TYR A 445 6.91 -25.01 -11.39
C TYR A 445 6.75 -23.53 -11.06
N GLU A 446 7.38 -23.07 -9.98
CA GLU A 446 7.41 -21.64 -9.65
C GLU A 446 8.11 -20.82 -10.73
N LEU A 447 9.21 -21.34 -11.29
CA LEU A 447 9.91 -20.66 -12.38
C LEU A 447 9.02 -20.48 -13.62
N VAL A 448 8.29 -21.53 -14.03
CA VAL A 448 7.37 -21.46 -15.18
C VAL A 448 6.17 -20.55 -14.87
N TRP A 449 5.63 -20.62 -13.65
CA TRP A 449 4.54 -19.76 -13.22
C TRP A 449 4.92 -18.27 -13.23
N ILE A 450 6.06 -17.93 -12.61
CA ILE A 450 6.61 -16.57 -12.60
C ILE A 450 6.83 -16.07 -14.04
N ASP A 451 7.37 -16.89 -14.94
CA ASP A 451 7.58 -16.52 -16.35
C ASP A 451 6.25 -16.22 -17.06
N ILE A 452 5.21 -17.05 -16.86
CA ILE A 452 3.87 -16.82 -17.42
C ILE A 452 3.28 -15.50 -16.90
N VAL A 453 3.35 -15.25 -15.59
CA VAL A 453 2.81 -14.03 -14.96
C VAL A 453 3.55 -12.80 -15.46
N LEU A 454 4.88 -12.82 -15.51
CA LEU A 454 5.69 -11.69 -15.99
C LEU A 454 5.46 -11.41 -17.48
N CYS A 455 5.41 -12.46 -18.32
CA CYS A 455 5.11 -12.33 -19.75
C CYS A 455 3.71 -11.74 -19.99
N SER A 456 2.71 -12.21 -19.23
CA SER A 456 1.34 -11.72 -19.31
C SER A 456 1.23 -10.28 -18.82
N LEU A 457 1.84 -9.94 -17.69
CA LEU A 457 1.90 -8.59 -17.14
C LEU A 457 2.54 -7.61 -18.12
N TYR A 458 3.65 -7.98 -18.74
CA TYR A 458 4.34 -7.14 -19.73
C TYR A 458 3.44 -6.85 -20.93
N LEU A 459 2.82 -7.89 -21.50
CA LEU A 459 1.93 -7.76 -22.66
C LEU A 459 0.69 -6.91 -22.33
N LEU A 460 0.05 -7.16 -21.18
CA LEU A 460 -1.13 -6.42 -20.73
C LEU A 460 -0.79 -4.96 -20.40
N THR A 461 0.35 -4.70 -19.76
CA THR A 461 0.79 -3.32 -19.45
C THR A 461 1.01 -2.52 -20.73
N GLN A 462 1.66 -3.12 -21.74
CA GLN A 462 1.85 -2.46 -23.03
C GLN A 462 0.51 -2.21 -23.72
N LEU A 463 -0.40 -3.18 -23.70
CA LEU A 463 -1.74 -3.04 -24.26
C LEU A 463 -2.52 -1.92 -23.56
N THR A 464 -2.53 -1.86 -22.23
CA THR A 464 -3.22 -0.82 -21.46
C THR A 464 -2.68 0.58 -21.79
N ARG A 465 -1.35 0.73 -21.89
CA ARG A 465 -0.72 1.99 -22.33
C ARG A 465 -1.15 2.38 -23.74
N ASP A 466 -1.04 1.46 -24.69
CA ASP A 466 -1.37 1.73 -26.08
C ASP A 466 -2.89 2.00 -26.26
N VAL A 467 -3.75 1.32 -25.50
CA VAL A 467 -5.21 1.53 -25.49
C VAL A 467 -5.53 2.92 -24.94
N CYS A 468 -5.00 3.28 -23.77
CA CYS A 468 -5.22 4.60 -23.17
C CYS A 468 -4.69 5.72 -24.09
N GLU A 469 -3.55 5.53 -24.76
CA GLU A 469 -3.05 6.49 -25.75
C GLU A 469 -3.98 6.58 -26.95
N SER A 470 -4.45 5.46 -27.49
CA SER A 470 -5.34 5.44 -28.65
C SER A 470 -6.73 6.05 -28.39
N VAL A 471 -7.27 5.87 -27.19
CA VAL A 471 -8.61 6.34 -26.82
C VAL A 471 -8.60 7.83 -26.49
N PHE A 472 -7.56 8.30 -25.77
CA PHE A 472 -7.50 9.65 -25.22
C PHE A 472 -6.50 10.58 -25.93
N SER A 473 -5.98 10.21 -27.10
CA SER A 473 -5.11 11.09 -27.91
C SER A 473 -5.92 11.99 -28.85
N ALA A 474 -5.56 13.27 -28.89
CA ALA A 474 -6.16 14.27 -29.79
C ALA A 474 -5.95 13.96 -31.29
N HIS A 475 -5.00 13.07 -31.60
CA HIS A 475 -4.68 12.68 -32.97
C HIS A 475 -5.65 11.62 -33.53
N HIS A 476 -6.39 10.89 -32.69
CA HIS A 476 -7.28 9.82 -33.10
C HIS A 476 -8.76 10.22 -33.12
N PRO A 477 -9.58 9.60 -33.98
CA PRO A 477 -11.01 9.93 -34.11
C PRO A 477 -11.79 9.71 -32.80
N SER A 478 -11.43 8.70 -32.01
CA SER A 478 -11.96 8.45 -30.65
C SER A 478 -11.72 9.63 -29.72
N GLY A 479 -10.48 10.13 -29.64
CA GLY A 479 -10.13 11.27 -28.80
C GLY A 479 -10.78 12.57 -29.27
N LYS A 480 -10.96 12.76 -30.58
CA LYS A 480 -11.72 13.90 -31.14
C LYS A 480 -13.20 13.87 -30.75
N VAL A 481 -13.83 12.70 -30.75
CA VAL A 481 -15.22 12.53 -30.28
C VAL A 481 -15.34 12.83 -28.79
N ILE A 482 -14.42 12.33 -27.97
CA ILE A 482 -14.38 12.62 -26.51
C ILE A 482 -14.16 14.13 -26.27
N LYS A 483 -13.26 14.75 -27.04
CA LYS A 483 -13.01 16.19 -27.01
C LYS A 483 -14.27 16.99 -27.34
N GLN A 484 -15.04 16.58 -28.35
CA GLN A 484 -16.29 17.23 -28.76
C GLN A 484 -17.43 17.01 -27.75
N LEU A 485 -17.56 15.81 -27.19
CA LEU A 485 -18.61 15.47 -26.23
C LEU A 485 -18.42 16.16 -24.86
N PHE A 486 -17.18 16.29 -24.40
CA PHE A 486 -16.88 16.80 -23.06
C PHE A 486 -16.22 18.19 -23.04
N GLY A 487 -15.96 18.81 -24.20
CA GLY A 487 -15.37 20.14 -24.30
C GLY A 487 -13.95 20.25 -23.72
N LEU A 488 -13.18 19.16 -23.73
CA LEU A 488 -11.88 19.09 -23.06
C LEU A 488 -10.74 19.68 -23.90
N GLY A 489 -9.81 20.39 -23.26
CA GLY A 489 -8.56 20.85 -23.90
C GLY A 489 -7.58 19.68 -24.18
N ASP A 490 -6.68 19.86 -25.16
CA ASP A 490 -5.73 18.80 -25.58
C ASP A 490 -4.80 18.35 -24.43
N SER A 491 -4.44 19.27 -23.53
CA SER A 491 -3.66 18.99 -22.32
C SER A 491 -4.42 18.08 -21.34
N HIS A 492 -5.73 18.28 -21.17
CA HIS A 492 -6.55 17.46 -20.27
C HIS A 492 -6.77 16.04 -20.80
N LEU A 493 -6.86 15.88 -22.13
CA LEU A 493 -6.93 14.56 -22.77
C LEU A 493 -5.63 13.76 -22.54
N ALA A 494 -4.47 14.41 -22.72
CA ALA A 494 -3.17 13.80 -22.46
C ALA A 494 -2.96 13.44 -20.98
N GLN A 495 -3.41 14.31 -20.06
CA GLN A 495 -3.41 14.02 -18.62
C GLN A 495 -4.30 12.81 -18.30
N ALA A 496 -5.51 12.76 -18.84
CA ALA A 496 -6.42 11.63 -18.64
C ALA A 496 -5.83 10.31 -19.15
N SER A 497 -5.23 10.31 -20.35
CA SER A 497 -4.53 9.15 -20.90
C SER A 497 -3.44 8.63 -19.96
N THR A 498 -2.61 9.55 -19.45
CA THR A 498 -1.48 9.21 -18.56
C THR A 498 -1.96 8.67 -17.21
N VAL A 499 -2.97 9.31 -16.60
CA VAL A 499 -3.53 8.89 -15.31
C VAL A 499 -4.23 7.55 -15.44
N LEU A 500 -5.08 7.36 -16.47
CA LEU A 500 -5.82 6.12 -16.65
C LEU A 500 -4.89 4.95 -16.98
N SER A 501 -3.85 5.20 -17.78
CA SER A 501 -2.81 4.21 -18.04
C SER A 501 -2.01 3.87 -16.78
N GLY A 502 -1.70 4.86 -15.94
CA GLY A 502 -1.04 4.69 -14.65
C GLY A 502 -1.87 3.85 -13.68
N ILE A 503 -3.16 4.15 -13.55
CA ILE A 503 -4.11 3.38 -12.73
C ILE A 503 -4.22 1.95 -13.26
N GLY A 504 -4.44 1.77 -14.56
CA GLY A 504 -4.55 0.44 -15.17
C GLY A 504 -3.29 -0.40 -15.00
N THR A 505 -2.11 0.21 -15.19
CA THR A 505 -0.82 -0.48 -14.95
C THR A 505 -0.64 -0.85 -13.48
N SER A 506 -1.03 0.03 -12.56
CA SER A 506 -0.94 -0.23 -11.11
C SER A 506 -1.88 -1.36 -10.68
N LEU A 507 -3.09 -1.40 -11.25
CA LEU A 507 -4.05 -2.48 -11.02
C LEU A 507 -3.52 -3.82 -11.56
N LEU A 508 -2.95 -3.83 -12.77
CA LEU A 508 -2.32 -5.03 -13.33
C LEU A 508 -1.13 -5.51 -12.50
N LEU A 509 -0.31 -4.60 -11.98
CA LEU A 509 0.78 -4.94 -11.08
C LEU A 509 0.25 -5.57 -9.78
N LEU A 510 -0.82 -5.02 -9.21
CA LEU A 510 -1.48 -5.59 -8.03
C LEU A 510 -1.99 -7.00 -8.32
N VAL A 511 -2.69 -7.20 -9.44
CA VAL A 511 -3.17 -8.53 -9.88
C VAL A 511 -1.99 -9.51 -10.05
N ALA A 512 -0.88 -9.07 -10.64
CA ALA A 512 0.31 -9.91 -10.80
C ALA A 512 0.96 -10.27 -9.46
N VAL A 513 1.04 -9.33 -8.50
CA VAL A 513 1.54 -9.61 -7.15
C VAL A 513 0.64 -10.62 -6.44
N ILE A 514 -0.68 -10.46 -6.53
CA ILE A 514 -1.64 -11.43 -5.97
C ILE A 514 -1.42 -12.80 -6.62
N ALA A 515 -1.32 -12.86 -7.94
CA ALA A 515 -1.07 -14.11 -8.68
C ALA A 515 0.25 -14.79 -8.28
N LEU A 516 1.29 -14.03 -7.94
CA LEU A 516 2.56 -14.58 -7.45
C LEU A 516 2.52 -15.05 -5.99
N LEU A 517 1.65 -14.45 -5.16
CA LEU A 517 1.56 -14.77 -3.74
C LEU A 517 0.56 -15.91 -3.44
N THR A 518 -0.54 -15.96 -4.18
CA THR A 518 -1.62 -16.94 -3.95
C THR A 518 -1.74 -17.97 -5.06
N GLY A 519 -1.17 -17.68 -6.23
CA GLY A 519 -1.26 -18.57 -7.39
C GLY A 519 -0.14 -19.60 -7.44
N GLY A 520 -0.24 -20.49 -8.43
CA GLY A 520 0.74 -21.55 -8.70
C GLY A 520 0.54 -22.15 -10.09
N PHE A 521 1.39 -23.10 -10.47
CA PHE A 521 1.26 -23.76 -11.77
C PHE A 521 -0.10 -24.47 -11.89
N GLY A 522 -0.92 -24.09 -12.89
CA GLY A 522 -2.26 -24.64 -13.10
C GLY A 522 -3.41 -23.74 -12.63
N THR A 523 -3.15 -22.60 -11.99
CA THR A 523 -4.23 -21.69 -11.56
C THR A 523 -4.94 -21.06 -12.74
N THR A 524 -6.27 -21.01 -12.66
CA THR A 524 -7.13 -20.46 -13.70
C THR A 524 -7.43 -18.97 -13.44
N PRO A 525 -7.85 -18.21 -14.47
CA PRO A 525 -8.28 -16.82 -14.28
C PRO A 525 -9.44 -16.66 -13.27
N SER A 526 -10.33 -17.66 -13.20
CA SER A 526 -11.40 -17.71 -12.18
C SER A 526 -10.84 -17.87 -10.78
N ASP A 527 -9.79 -18.66 -10.58
CA ASP A 527 -9.17 -18.83 -9.25
C ASP A 527 -8.49 -17.52 -8.79
N LEU A 528 -7.83 -16.82 -9.72
CA LEU A 528 -7.26 -15.50 -9.46
C LEU A 528 -8.34 -14.47 -9.18
N LEU A 529 -9.45 -14.49 -9.94
CA LEU A 529 -10.58 -13.61 -9.69
C LEU A 529 -11.22 -13.92 -8.35
N ASN A 530 -11.38 -15.19 -7.97
CA ASN A 530 -11.92 -15.61 -6.69
C ASN A 530 -10.98 -15.25 -5.53
N SER A 531 -9.66 -15.36 -5.71
CA SER A 531 -8.66 -14.92 -4.74
C SER A 531 -8.67 -13.40 -4.59
N LEU A 532 -8.81 -12.67 -5.69
CA LEU A 532 -8.94 -11.22 -5.69
C LEU A 532 -10.27 -10.82 -5.05
N LEU A 533 -11.37 -11.51 -5.37
CA LEU A 533 -12.69 -11.28 -4.79
C LEU A 533 -12.79 -11.72 -3.33
N SER A 534 -11.98 -12.66 -2.83
CA SER A 534 -11.94 -13.00 -1.40
C SER A 534 -11.09 -11.99 -0.63
N MET A 535 -10.04 -11.42 -1.26
CA MET A 535 -9.32 -10.27 -0.73
C MET A 535 -10.16 -8.96 -0.79
N LEU A 536 -10.94 -8.78 -1.85
CA LEU A 536 -11.81 -7.60 -2.10
C LEU A 536 -13.27 -7.80 -1.67
N GLY A 537 -13.66 -8.96 -1.14
CA GLY A 537 -15.06 -9.29 -0.93
C GLY A 537 -15.25 -10.37 0.12
N GLY A 538 -16.31 -10.21 0.91
CA GLY A 538 -16.86 -11.29 1.72
C GLY A 538 -16.56 -11.17 3.20
N GLU A 539 -15.47 -11.75 3.70
CA GLU A 539 -15.37 -11.95 5.16
C GLU A 539 -14.73 -10.77 5.89
N ARG A 540 -13.62 -10.22 5.39
CA ARG A 540 -12.98 -9.04 6.02
C ARG A 540 -13.70 -7.73 5.71
N LEU A 541 -14.31 -7.59 4.53
CA LEU A 541 -15.03 -6.36 4.13
C LEU A 541 -16.47 -6.30 4.67
N ARG A 542 -17.11 -7.43 4.99
CA ARG A 542 -18.40 -7.44 5.70
C ARG A 542 -18.23 -7.08 7.18
N SER A 543 -17.06 -7.35 7.77
CA SER A 543 -16.69 -6.76 9.07
C SER A 543 -16.53 -5.23 9.02
N LEU A 544 -16.34 -4.67 7.81
CA LEU A 544 -16.23 -3.23 7.54
C LEU A 544 -17.50 -2.57 6.97
N ASN A 545 -18.61 -3.31 6.83
CA ASN A 545 -19.93 -2.77 6.44
C ASN A 545 -19.91 -1.94 5.13
N ILE A 546 -19.09 -2.29 4.13
CA ILE A 546 -19.04 -1.57 2.85
C ILE A 546 -19.99 -2.25 1.85
N MET A 547 -21.23 -1.76 1.79
CA MET A 547 -22.23 -2.19 0.82
C MET A 547 -22.05 -1.42 -0.53
N PRO A 548 -22.42 -2.00 -1.70
CA PRO A 548 -22.26 -1.33 -3.00
C PRO A 548 -22.98 0.02 -3.13
N ASP A 549 -24.09 0.21 -2.42
CA ASP A 549 -24.80 1.49 -2.29
C ASP A 549 -23.96 2.56 -1.59
N ARG A 550 -23.15 2.18 -0.59
CA ARG A 550 -22.22 3.09 0.12
C ARG A 550 -21.07 3.53 -0.76
N ILE A 551 -20.56 2.65 -1.63
CA ILE A 551 -19.53 3.00 -2.61
C ILE A 551 -20.10 4.02 -3.59
N LEU A 552 -21.31 3.78 -4.12
CA LEU A 552 -21.98 4.72 -5.01
C LEU A 552 -22.21 6.09 -4.33
N ASN A 553 -22.74 6.09 -3.11
CA ASN A 553 -22.97 7.31 -2.33
C ASN A 553 -21.66 8.03 -2.00
N ALA A 554 -20.58 7.31 -1.69
CA ALA A 554 -19.26 7.89 -1.45
C ALA A 554 -18.67 8.54 -2.71
N VAL A 555 -18.82 7.91 -3.88
CA VAL A 555 -18.38 8.48 -5.17
C VAL A 555 -19.19 9.72 -5.53
N ILE A 556 -20.50 9.69 -5.33
CA ILE A 556 -21.37 10.85 -5.54
C ILE A 556 -20.97 11.99 -4.59
N ALA A 557 -20.83 11.72 -3.29
CA ALA A 557 -20.46 12.71 -2.31
C ALA A 557 -19.07 13.30 -2.56
N LEU A 558 -18.10 12.50 -2.98
CA LEU A 558 -16.76 12.98 -3.36
C LEU A 558 -16.83 13.89 -4.58
N SER A 559 -17.61 13.50 -5.59
CA SER A 559 -17.77 14.27 -6.83
C SER A 559 -18.47 15.60 -6.58
N VAL A 560 -19.58 15.57 -5.83
CA VAL A 560 -20.35 16.77 -5.47
C VAL A 560 -19.55 17.67 -4.53
N GLY A 561 -18.92 17.09 -3.50
CA GLY A 561 -18.11 17.83 -2.53
C GLY A 561 -16.93 18.54 -3.19
N THR A 562 -16.20 17.85 -4.08
CA THR A 562 -15.07 18.47 -4.80
C THR A 562 -15.53 19.52 -5.81
N TYR A 563 -16.69 19.32 -6.46
CA TYR A 563 -17.29 20.34 -7.32
C TYR A 563 -17.67 21.59 -6.52
N LEU A 564 -18.36 21.42 -5.39
CA LEU A 564 -18.77 22.53 -4.53
C LEU A 564 -17.55 23.30 -4.00
N LEU A 565 -16.54 22.60 -3.50
CA LEU A 565 -15.32 23.22 -3.02
C LEU A 565 -14.57 23.99 -4.11
N ARG A 566 -14.51 23.45 -5.33
CA ARG A 566 -13.91 24.18 -6.47
C ARG A 566 -14.71 25.43 -6.84
N SER A 567 -16.04 25.35 -6.80
CA SER A 567 -16.92 26.50 -7.05
C SER A 567 -16.73 27.58 -5.99
N VAL A 568 -16.73 27.21 -4.70
CA VAL A 568 -16.49 28.14 -3.60
C VAL A 568 -15.09 28.74 -3.69
N ARG A 569 -14.06 27.93 -3.97
CA ARG A 569 -12.68 28.42 -4.16
C ARG A 569 -12.61 29.45 -5.28
N ARG A 570 -13.23 29.16 -6.42
CA ARG A 570 -13.25 30.06 -7.58
C ARG A 570 -13.98 31.37 -7.26
N TRP A 571 -15.10 31.29 -6.56
CA TRP A 571 -15.84 32.45 -6.08
C TRP A 571 -15.02 33.28 -5.09
N LEU A 572 -14.36 32.63 -4.12
CA LEU A 572 -13.51 33.28 -3.12
C LEU A 572 -12.37 34.06 -3.79
N ASP A 573 -11.74 33.45 -4.80
CA ASP A 573 -10.64 34.04 -5.55
C ASP A 573 -11.11 35.14 -6.51
N ALA A 574 -12.17 34.92 -7.28
CA ALA A 574 -12.59 35.85 -8.34
C ALA A 574 -13.43 37.02 -7.83
N GLU A 575 -14.21 36.86 -6.76
CA GLU A 575 -15.23 37.85 -6.36
C GLU A 575 -15.00 38.44 -4.97
N LEU A 576 -14.66 37.62 -3.96
CA LEU A 576 -14.58 38.07 -2.57
C LEU A 576 -13.23 38.71 -2.24
N LEU A 577 -12.14 37.96 -2.35
CA LEU A 577 -10.80 38.39 -1.93
C LEU A 577 -10.23 39.62 -2.68
N PRO A 578 -10.53 39.85 -3.99
CA PRO A 578 -10.12 41.08 -4.66
C PRO A 578 -10.73 42.34 -4.04
N LYS A 579 -11.95 42.25 -3.48
CA LYS A 579 -12.68 43.39 -2.90
C LYS A 579 -12.15 43.79 -1.52
N VAL A 580 -11.33 42.94 -0.88
CA VAL A 580 -10.80 43.15 0.48
C VAL A 580 -9.39 43.78 0.46
N CYS A 581 -8.88 44.20 -0.71
CA CYS A 581 -7.56 44.85 -0.87
C CYS A 581 -6.39 44.08 -0.21
N MET A 582 -6.41 42.75 -0.26
CA MET A 582 -5.35 41.91 0.31
C MET A 582 -4.14 41.77 -0.63
N GLU A 583 -2.93 41.71 -0.05
CA GLU A 583 -1.70 41.42 -0.79
C GLU A 583 -1.76 40.04 -1.48
N ALA A 584 -1.20 39.95 -2.69
CA ALA A 584 -1.28 38.76 -3.54
C ALA A 584 -0.77 37.47 -2.87
N GLY A 585 0.30 37.57 -2.06
CA GLY A 585 0.87 36.43 -1.32
C GLY A 585 -0.04 35.91 -0.21
N LEU A 586 -0.72 36.82 0.52
CA LEU A 586 -1.66 36.46 1.58
C LEU A 586 -2.93 35.82 1.00
N ARG A 587 -3.45 36.39 -0.10
CA ARG A 587 -4.59 35.85 -0.84
C ARG A 587 -4.34 34.42 -1.33
N ALA A 588 -3.21 34.17 -1.99
CA ALA A 588 -2.85 32.85 -2.48
C ALA A 588 -2.72 31.82 -1.34
N SER A 589 -2.13 32.23 -0.22
CA SER A 589 -1.97 31.38 0.97
C SER A 589 -3.32 31.01 1.61
N LEU A 590 -4.23 31.97 1.75
CA LEU A 590 -5.57 31.73 2.30
C LEU A 590 -6.43 30.82 1.42
N ILE A 591 -6.42 31.03 0.10
CA ILE A 591 -7.13 30.18 -0.85
C ILE A 591 -6.62 28.74 -0.77
N THR A 592 -5.30 28.58 -0.68
CA THR A 592 -4.66 27.26 -0.57
C THR A 592 -5.02 26.58 0.75
N LEU A 593 -4.96 27.32 1.87
CA LEU A 593 -5.34 26.81 3.19
C LEU A 593 -6.81 26.36 3.24
N PHE A 594 -7.73 27.23 2.78
CA PHE A 594 -9.15 26.92 2.69
C PHE A 594 -9.42 25.67 1.83
N SER A 595 -8.78 25.59 0.67
CA SER A 595 -8.93 24.44 -0.23
C SER A 595 -8.43 23.16 0.40
N ASN A 596 -7.27 23.19 1.06
CA ASN A 596 -6.68 22.01 1.70
C ASN A 596 -7.55 21.52 2.87
N ILE A 597 -8.04 22.41 3.71
CA ILE A 597 -8.98 22.07 4.80
C ILE A 597 -10.27 21.48 4.22
N GLY A 598 -10.81 22.11 3.16
CA GLY A 598 -12.00 21.61 2.48
C GLY A 598 -11.81 20.21 1.90
N TYR A 599 -10.66 19.93 1.27
CA TYR A 599 -10.36 18.59 0.73
C TYR A 599 -10.25 17.54 1.84
N VAL A 600 -9.60 17.86 2.96
CA VAL A 600 -9.53 16.95 4.12
C VAL A 600 -10.93 16.65 4.64
N LEU A 601 -11.79 17.66 4.78
CA LEU A 601 -13.16 17.47 5.26
C LEU A 601 -14.00 16.61 4.30
N ILE A 602 -13.88 16.82 2.99
CA ILE A 602 -14.55 16.00 1.98
C ILE A 602 -14.07 14.55 2.05
N VAL A 603 -12.76 14.32 2.17
CA VAL A 603 -12.21 12.97 2.29
C VAL A 603 -12.72 12.26 3.54
N LEU A 604 -12.75 12.94 4.69
CA LEU A 604 -13.31 12.40 5.94
C LEU A 604 -14.80 12.07 5.81
N LEU A 605 -15.56 12.96 5.16
CA LEU A 605 -16.99 12.74 4.88
C LEU A 605 -17.19 11.52 3.95
N THR A 606 -16.40 11.41 2.88
CA THR A 606 -16.43 10.29 1.95
C THR A 606 -16.09 8.97 2.66
N LEU A 607 -15.08 8.97 3.54
CA LEU A 607 -14.70 7.80 4.35
C LEU A 607 -15.82 7.40 5.31
N SER A 608 -16.48 8.38 5.94
CA SER A 608 -17.64 8.12 6.81
C SER A 608 -18.80 7.49 6.02
N LEU A 609 -19.12 8.02 4.84
CA LEU A 609 -20.14 7.45 3.95
C LEU A 609 -19.78 6.06 3.43
N LEU A 610 -18.49 5.76 3.30
CA LEU A 610 -17.98 4.43 2.94
C LEU A 610 -18.16 3.40 4.07
N GLY A 611 -18.55 3.83 5.28
CA GLY A 611 -18.78 2.95 6.44
C GLY A 611 -17.65 2.95 7.46
N VAL A 612 -16.64 3.82 7.31
CA VAL A 612 -15.60 3.98 8.34
C VAL A 612 -16.23 4.63 9.58
N ARG A 613 -16.06 3.96 10.73
CA ARG A 613 -16.56 4.44 12.02
C ARG A 613 -15.98 5.82 12.35
N TRP A 614 -16.83 6.74 12.82
CA TRP A 614 -16.42 8.08 13.23
C TRP A 614 -15.33 8.08 14.29
N GLU A 615 -15.37 7.10 15.20
CA GLU A 615 -14.33 6.92 16.23
C GLU A 615 -12.93 6.74 15.64
N ASN A 616 -12.80 5.97 14.55
CA ASN A 616 -11.49 5.71 13.92
C ASN A 616 -10.96 6.95 13.19
N LEU A 617 -11.86 7.71 12.55
CA LEU A 617 -11.51 8.98 11.92
C LEU A 617 -11.10 10.03 12.97
N ALA A 618 -11.80 10.06 14.11
CA ALA A 618 -11.50 10.96 15.21
C ALA A 618 -10.09 10.74 15.76
N TRP A 619 -9.59 9.50 15.85
CA TRP A 619 -8.21 9.21 16.26
C TRP A 619 -7.18 9.81 15.30
N ILE A 620 -7.38 9.65 13.98
CA ILE A 620 -6.47 10.20 12.95
C ILE A 620 -6.47 11.73 13.01
N VAL A 621 -7.67 12.34 13.08
CA VAL A 621 -7.82 13.80 13.19
C VAL A 621 -7.20 14.31 14.49
N SER A 622 -7.34 13.58 15.59
CA SER A 622 -6.76 13.95 16.89
C SER A 622 -5.23 13.94 16.85
N ALA A 623 -4.63 12.86 16.34
CA ALA A 623 -3.17 12.77 16.22
C ALA A 623 -2.60 13.84 15.28
N LEU A 624 -3.26 14.08 14.14
CA LEU A 624 -2.87 15.13 13.20
C LEU A 624 -3.03 16.53 13.80
N SER A 625 -4.12 16.79 14.51
CA SER A 625 -4.37 18.08 15.18
C SER A 625 -3.33 18.36 16.26
N VAL A 626 -2.94 17.35 17.05
CA VAL A 626 -1.86 17.46 18.04
C VAL A 626 -0.53 17.77 17.36
N GLY A 627 -0.17 17.06 16.29
CA GLY A 627 1.05 17.31 15.53
C GLY A 627 1.12 18.72 14.92
N ILE A 628 0.02 19.17 14.29
CA ILE A 628 -0.09 20.53 13.75
C ILE A 628 -0.04 21.57 14.87
N GLY A 629 -0.69 21.31 16.01
CA GLY A 629 -0.68 22.17 17.19
C GLY A 629 0.73 22.39 17.72
N PHE A 630 1.53 21.33 17.85
CA PHE A 630 2.93 21.43 18.25
C PHE A 630 3.77 22.21 17.23
N GLY A 631 3.56 21.97 15.92
CA GLY A 631 4.27 22.70 14.87
C GLY A 631 3.93 24.19 14.79
N LEU A 632 2.68 24.56 15.12
CA LEU A 632 2.18 25.93 15.06
C LEU A 632 2.38 26.71 16.38
N GLN A 633 2.80 26.03 17.45
CA GLN A 633 2.87 26.59 18.80
C GLN A 633 3.65 27.92 18.87
N GLU A 634 4.85 27.97 18.29
CA GLU A 634 5.68 29.19 18.32
C GLU A 634 5.09 30.33 17.47
N ILE A 635 4.42 30.01 16.37
CA ILE A 635 3.77 31.02 15.52
C ILE A 635 2.59 31.65 16.27
N VAL A 636 1.75 30.83 16.91
CA VAL A 636 0.62 31.30 17.73
C VAL A 636 1.11 32.09 18.94
N LYS A 637 2.15 31.61 19.63
CA LYS A 637 2.77 32.33 20.75
C LYS A 637 3.24 33.73 20.35
N ASN A 638 3.94 33.85 19.23
CA ASN A 638 4.40 35.15 18.71
C ASN A 638 3.24 36.05 18.26
N PHE A 639 2.20 35.47 17.64
CA PHE A 639 0.98 36.19 17.24
C PHE A 639 0.25 36.78 18.46
N VAL A 640 -0.03 35.93 19.47
CA VAL A 640 -0.70 36.34 20.71
C VAL A 640 0.13 37.38 21.45
N SER A 641 1.45 37.18 21.53
CA SER A 641 2.37 38.17 22.12
C SER A 641 2.33 39.50 21.38
N GLY A 642 2.25 39.48 20.04
CA GLY A 642 2.09 40.69 19.23
C GLY A 642 0.77 41.41 19.50
N LEU A 643 -0.34 40.68 19.65
CA LEU A 643 -1.62 41.26 20.00
C LEU A 643 -1.56 41.93 21.39
N ILE A 644 -0.98 41.25 22.38
CA ILE A 644 -0.77 41.78 23.74
C ILE A 644 0.04 43.07 23.70
N LEU A 645 1.16 43.10 22.95
CA LEU A 645 1.98 44.31 22.80
C LEU A 645 1.19 45.49 22.21
N LEU A 646 0.28 45.23 21.27
CA LEU A 646 -0.55 46.26 20.65
C LEU A 646 -1.69 46.75 21.55
N THR A 647 -2.28 45.87 22.35
CA THR A 647 -3.41 46.17 23.24
C THR A 647 -2.96 46.78 24.57
N GLU A 648 -1.98 46.18 25.24
CA GLU A 648 -1.50 46.61 26.56
C GLU A 648 -0.42 47.70 26.45
N ARG A 649 0.28 47.77 25.31
CA ARG A 649 1.31 48.78 25.00
C ARG A 649 2.39 48.96 26.09
N PRO A 650 3.04 47.88 26.59
CA PRO A 650 4.17 48.00 27.52
C PRO A 650 5.39 48.69 26.88
N VAL A 651 5.48 48.65 25.54
CA VAL A 651 6.45 49.37 24.71
C VAL A 651 5.73 49.96 23.51
N LYS A 652 6.22 51.10 23.00
CA LYS A 652 5.65 51.79 21.84
C LYS A 652 6.69 51.99 20.74
N VAL A 653 6.22 52.15 19.51
CA VAL A 653 7.09 52.58 18.41
C VAL A 653 7.71 53.93 18.76
N GLY A 654 9.05 54.01 18.70
CA GLY A 654 9.84 55.15 19.13
C GLY A 654 10.45 55.05 20.53
N ASP A 655 10.05 54.05 21.34
CA ASP A 655 10.68 53.79 22.64
C ASP A 655 12.07 53.17 22.46
N MET A 656 13.01 53.58 23.32
CA MET A 656 14.32 52.97 23.45
C MET A 656 14.22 51.80 24.44
N VAL A 657 14.58 50.61 23.98
CA VAL A 657 14.45 49.38 24.76
C VAL A 657 15.77 48.61 24.78
N SER A 658 16.01 47.91 25.89
CA SER A 658 17.12 46.98 26.05
C SER A 658 16.60 45.59 26.39
N ILE A 659 16.93 44.60 25.55
CA ILE A 659 16.55 43.20 25.71
C ILE A 659 17.68 42.29 25.26
N GLY A 660 18.07 41.32 26.11
CA GLY A 660 19.09 40.32 25.76
C GLY A 660 20.46 40.89 25.39
N GLY A 661 20.83 42.05 25.92
CA GLY A 661 22.09 42.75 25.61
C GLY A 661 22.06 43.59 24.33
N VAL A 662 20.92 43.65 23.62
CA VAL A 662 20.70 44.55 22.49
C VAL A 662 19.93 45.77 22.96
N GLU A 663 20.41 46.97 22.63
CA GLU A 663 19.79 48.24 22.97
C GLU A 663 19.54 49.07 21.70
N GLY A 664 18.32 49.59 21.55
CA GLY A 664 17.92 50.34 20.36
C GLY A 664 16.48 50.85 20.40
N ASP A 665 16.09 51.56 19.35
CA ASP A 665 14.77 52.19 19.21
C ASP A 665 13.79 51.28 18.47
N ILE A 666 12.56 51.14 18.96
CA ILE A 666 11.53 50.35 18.26
C ILE A 666 11.09 51.08 16.99
N LYS A 667 11.36 50.49 15.83
CA LYS A 667 10.97 51.02 14.51
C LYS A 667 9.55 50.62 14.13
N ARG A 668 9.18 49.35 14.34
CA ARG A 668 7.85 48.83 13.99
C ARG A 668 7.54 47.57 14.79
N ILE A 669 6.29 47.45 15.24
CA ILE A 669 5.75 46.22 15.83
C ILE A 669 4.90 45.53 14.76
N ASN A 670 5.36 44.39 14.25
CA ASN A 670 4.57 43.54 13.37
C ASN A 670 3.84 42.44 14.17
N VAL A 671 2.95 41.71 13.52
CA VAL A 671 2.12 40.67 14.15
C VAL A 671 2.94 39.58 14.86
N ARG A 672 4.14 39.24 14.37
CA ARG A 672 4.96 38.12 14.87
C ARG A 672 6.36 38.51 15.37
N ALA A 673 6.85 39.68 15.00
CA ALA A 673 8.15 40.18 15.42
C ALA A 673 8.16 41.71 15.47
N THR A 674 9.05 42.26 16.27
CA THR A 674 9.29 43.70 16.40
C THR A 674 10.67 44.03 15.85
N GLU A 675 10.73 45.11 15.08
CA GLU A 675 11.96 45.63 14.48
C GLU A 675 12.56 46.70 15.40
N ILE A 676 13.79 46.47 15.87
CA ILE A 676 14.54 47.37 16.74
C ILE A 676 15.74 47.91 15.95
N LEU A 677 15.87 49.22 15.87
CA LEU A 677 16.99 49.90 15.21
C LEU A 677 18.11 50.17 16.22
N LEU A 678 19.30 49.64 15.97
CA LEU A 678 20.47 49.80 16.83
C LEU A 678 21.19 51.13 16.53
N GLY A 679 22.10 51.52 17.42
CA GLY A 679 22.93 52.73 17.27
C GLY A 679 23.82 52.73 16.01
N ASP A 680 24.16 51.55 15.48
CA ASP A 680 24.90 51.38 14.22
C ASP A 680 24.00 51.43 12.97
N ARG A 681 22.70 51.72 13.15
CA ARG A 681 21.64 51.73 12.12
C ARG A 681 21.26 50.36 11.56
N SER A 682 21.73 49.26 12.14
CA SER A 682 21.24 47.92 11.81
C SER A 682 19.85 47.67 12.42
N THR A 683 19.02 46.85 11.78
CA THR A 683 17.70 46.46 12.33
C THR A 683 17.77 45.03 12.86
N VAL A 684 17.52 44.85 14.14
CA VAL A 684 17.35 43.54 14.77
C VAL A 684 15.86 43.18 14.80
N ILE A 685 15.53 41.97 14.35
CA ILE A 685 14.17 41.45 14.34
C ILE A 685 14.01 40.52 15.55
N VAL A 686 13.24 40.96 16.54
CA VAL A 686 12.99 40.21 17.78
C VAL A 686 11.60 39.57 17.73
N PRO A 687 11.47 38.24 17.90
CA PRO A 687 10.16 37.59 18.03
C PRO A 687 9.35 38.22 19.18
N ASN A 688 8.06 38.49 18.95
CA ASN A 688 7.23 39.17 19.94
C ASN A 688 7.12 38.38 21.26
N SER A 689 7.20 37.05 21.19
CA SER A 689 7.19 36.22 22.40
C SER A 689 8.40 36.45 23.30
N GLN A 690 9.56 36.84 22.76
CA GLN A 690 10.73 37.18 23.58
C GLN A 690 10.52 38.49 24.33
N LEU A 691 9.87 39.49 23.71
CA LEU A 691 9.56 40.77 24.37
C LEU A 691 8.60 40.61 25.56
N ILE A 692 7.73 39.59 25.53
CA ILE A 692 6.79 39.29 26.62
C ILE A 692 7.40 38.33 27.66
N SER A 693 8.21 37.36 27.24
CA SER A 693 8.71 36.30 28.13
C SER A 693 10.06 36.61 28.79
N GLN A 694 10.86 37.52 28.25
CA GLN A 694 12.15 37.91 28.82
C GLN A 694 12.06 39.25 29.53
N ASN A 695 13.01 39.51 30.45
CA ASN A 695 13.16 40.81 31.08
C ASN A 695 13.53 41.87 30.04
N LEU A 696 12.60 42.79 29.79
CA LEU A 696 12.78 43.94 28.91
C LEU A 696 12.88 45.21 29.76
N ARG A 697 13.90 46.03 29.50
CA ARG A 697 14.03 47.35 30.08
C ARG A 697 13.56 48.39 29.06
N ASN A 698 12.43 49.04 29.32
CA ASN A 698 12.00 50.21 28.56
C ASN A 698 12.68 51.45 29.17
N VAL A 699 13.61 52.04 28.42
CA VAL A 699 14.46 53.15 28.89
C VAL A 699 13.70 54.48 28.85
N THR A 700 12.73 54.63 27.93
CA THR A 700 11.97 55.88 27.70
C THR A 700 10.50 55.80 28.12
N MET A 701 10.12 54.78 28.90
CA MET A 701 8.74 54.57 29.33
C MET A 701 8.19 55.82 30.05
N SER A 702 6.92 56.16 29.78
CA SER A 702 6.19 57.26 30.44
C SER A 702 6.84 58.64 30.32
N ASN A 703 7.52 58.93 29.20
CA ASN A 703 8.20 60.21 28.95
C ASN A 703 9.31 60.52 29.98
N SER A 704 9.96 59.49 30.56
CA SER A 704 11.24 59.71 31.24
C SER A 704 12.28 60.07 30.18
N THR A 705 12.32 61.34 29.80
CA THR A 705 13.33 61.91 28.90
C THR A 705 14.70 61.95 29.57
N GLN A 706 14.81 61.62 30.85
CA GLN A 706 16.06 61.77 31.58
C GLN A 706 16.94 60.51 31.43
N GLY A 707 18.15 60.71 30.91
CA GLY A 707 19.23 59.72 30.99
C GLY A 707 20.04 59.90 32.26
N VAL A 708 20.88 58.91 32.61
CA VAL A 708 21.77 58.98 33.78
C VAL A 708 23.23 58.81 33.35
N ALA A 709 24.03 59.84 33.61
CA ALA A 709 25.46 59.91 33.36
C ALA A 709 26.25 59.66 34.66
N THR A 710 26.42 58.39 35.03
CA THR A 710 27.30 58.00 36.16
C THR A 710 28.72 57.70 35.69
N LEU A 711 29.71 58.28 36.39
CA LEU A 711 31.14 58.00 36.26
C LEU A 711 31.69 57.55 37.61
N LEU A 712 32.55 56.52 37.60
CA LEU A 712 33.27 56.04 38.77
C LEU A 712 34.75 56.35 38.60
N LEU A 713 35.33 57.09 39.54
CA LEU A 713 36.73 57.51 39.50
C LEU A 713 37.42 57.15 40.81
N THR A 714 38.62 56.58 40.73
CA THR A 714 39.41 56.16 41.90
C THR A 714 40.60 57.09 42.11
N PHE A 715 40.70 57.64 43.30
CA PHE A 715 41.72 58.60 43.72
C PHE A 715 42.62 58.00 44.83
N PRO A 716 43.86 58.48 45.02
CA PRO A 716 44.74 58.04 46.11
C PRO A 716 44.14 58.27 47.51
N LEU A 717 44.74 57.69 48.56
CA LEU A 717 44.25 57.90 49.94
C LEU A 717 44.66 59.25 50.54
N ASN A 718 45.66 59.92 49.97
CA ASN A 718 46.25 61.16 50.49
C ASN A 718 45.67 62.44 49.85
N ILE A 719 44.49 62.35 49.23
CA ILE A 719 43.79 63.51 48.66
C ILE A 719 42.81 64.12 49.68
N ASP A 720 42.45 65.38 49.49
CA ASP A 720 41.29 65.97 50.15
C ASP A 720 40.00 65.56 49.41
N PRO A 721 39.16 64.69 49.99
CA PRO A 721 37.95 64.20 49.33
C PRO A 721 36.89 65.29 49.15
N GLU A 722 36.84 66.32 50.00
CA GLU A 722 35.90 67.44 49.85
C GLU A 722 36.30 68.31 48.65
N GLN A 723 37.61 68.56 48.48
CA GLN A 723 38.13 69.30 47.33
C GLN A 723 37.81 68.58 46.00
N VAL A 724 38.02 67.26 45.94
CA VAL A 724 37.70 66.47 44.75
C VAL A 724 36.19 66.37 44.51
N ARG A 725 35.40 66.26 45.58
CA ARG A 725 33.93 66.26 45.50
C ARG A 725 33.40 67.54 44.87
N GLU A 726 33.85 68.72 45.33
CA GLU A 726 33.41 69.99 44.75
C GLU A 726 33.88 70.14 43.29
N LEU A 727 35.12 69.78 42.96
CA LEU A 727 35.61 69.81 41.57
C LEU A 727 34.78 68.91 40.62
N LEU A 728 34.40 67.72 41.08
CA LEU A 728 33.56 66.80 40.31
C LEU A 728 32.12 67.32 40.18
N LEU A 729 31.56 67.93 41.23
CA LEU A 729 30.25 68.59 41.17
C LEU A 729 30.26 69.77 40.20
N ASP A 730 31.28 70.61 40.23
CA ASP A 730 31.41 71.78 39.36
C ASP A 730 31.57 71.36 37.90
N SER A 731 32.35 70.30 37.64
CA SER A 731 32.49 69.72 36.29
C SER A 731 31.14 69.24 35.71
N TYR A 732 30.27 68.72 36.57
CA TYR A 732 28.93 68.28 36.18
C TYR A 732 27.94 69.45 36.07
N ARG A 733 28.04 70.48 36.92
CA ARG A 733 27.17 71.68 36.89
C ARG A 733 27.45 72.59 35.68
N GLU A 734 28.70 72.66 35.24
CA GLU A 734 29.09 73.51 34.11
C GLU A 734 28.84 72.86 32.74
N ASN A 735 28.53 71.56 32.69
CA ASN A 735 28.24 70.87 31.44
C ASN A 735 26.79 71.13 31.01
N GLU A 736 26.59 71.80 29.87
CA GLU A 736 25.27 72.17 29.34
C GLU A 736 24.30 70.98 29.14
N ALA A 737 24.82 69.76 28.98
CA ALA A 737 23.99 68.57 28.77
C ALA A 737 23.43 67.96 30.07
N ILE A 738 23.95 68.37 31.25
CA ILE A 738 23.49 67.92 32.57
C ILE A 738 22.34 68.82 33.05
N LEU A 739 21.32 68.19 33.63
CA LEU A 739 20.13 68.87 34.16
C LEU A 739 20.38 69.37 35.58
N ASP A 740 19.93 70.59 35.87
CA ASP A 740 19.97 71.15 37.23
C ASP A 740 19.04 70.44 38.21
N LYS A 741 17.97 69.80 37.70
CA LYS A 741 16.96 69.07 38.48
C LYS A 741 16.67 67.72 37.81
N PRO A 742 17.02 66.57 38.45
CA PRO A 742 17.66 66.42 39.75
C PRO A 742 19.13 66.86 39.76
N ALA A 743 19.58 67.48 40.86
CA ALA A 743 20.95 67.99 40.99
C ALA A 743 21.99 66.85 40.91
N PRO A 744 23.18 67.10 40.32
CA PRO A 744 24.26 66.13 40.31
C PRO A 744 24.71 65.82 41.75
N SER A 745 25.10 64.57 41.98
CA SER A 745 25.56 64.10 43.28
C SER A 745 26.86 63.33 43.14
N VAL A 746 27.76 63.56 44.11
CA VAL A 746 28.97 62.77 44.29
C VAL A 746 28.75 61.95 45.55
N THR A 747 28.92 60.64 45.43
CA THR A 747 28.79 59.70 46.54
C THR A 747 30.10 58.95 46.72
N PHE A 748 30.45 58.69 47.98
CA PHE A 748 31.58 57.85 48.31
C PHE A 748 31.20 56.39 48.06
N SER A 749 31.72 55.79 46.99
CA SER A 749 31.30 54.45 46.56
C SER A 749 32.07 53.35 47.28
N GLN A 750 33.37 53.51 47.49
CA GLN A 750 34.22 52.49 48.10
C GLN A 750 35.54 53.08 48.65
N LEU A 751 35.98 52.60 49.82
CA LEU A 751 37.33 52.86 50.38
C LEU A 751 38.14 51.56 50.26
N ALA A 752 39.25 51.59 49.53
CA ALA A 752 40.10 50.42 49.30
C ALA A 752 41.58 50.77 49.50
N PRO A 753 42.48 49.79 49.71
CA PRO A 753 43.91 50.05 49.90
C PRO A 753 44.58 50.76 48.72
N ASN A 754 44.01 50.60 47.52
CA ASN A 754 44.45 51.25 46.29
C ASN A 754 43.84 52.64 46.11
N GLY A 755 42.95 53.12 46.99
CA GLY A 755 42.37 54.46 46.87
C GLY A 755 40.90 54.60 47.30
N ILE A 756 40.40 55.81 47.15
CA ILE A 756 39.03 56.23 47.36
C ILE A 756 38.30 56.25 46.01
N THR A 757 37.24 55.46 45.85
CA THR A 757 36.38 55.49 44.66
C THR A 757 35.16 56.36 44.89
N LEU A 758 35.04 57.43 44.10
CA LEU A 758 33.89 58.32 44.10
C LEU A 758 33.00 58.03 42.88
N SER A 759 31.69 57.95 43.10
CA SER A 759 30.68 57.83 42.05
C SER A 759 29.99 59.17 41.86
N VAL A 760 30.15 59.76 40.68
CA VAL A 760 29.51 61.01 40.29
C VAL A 760 28.35 60.70 39.35
N THR A 761 27.15 61.11 39.72
CA THR A 761 25.94 60.85 38.95
C THR A 761 25.24 62.17 38.63
N GLY A 762 25.00 62.39 37.34
CA GLY A 762 24.17 63.49 36.84
C GLY A 762 23.10 62.98 35.87
N TYR A 763 22.01 63.73 35.77
CA TYR A 763 20.91 63.44 34.85
C TYR A 763 21.06 64.26 33.58
N VAL A 764 20.75 63.69 32.42
CA VAL A 764 20.84 64.37 31.11
C VAL A 764 19.48 64.42 30.43
N GLY A 765 19.26 65.37 29.51
CA GLY A 765 17.98 65.57 28.82
C GLY A 765 17.52 64.45 27.88
N SER A 766 18.37 63.44 27.60
CA SER A 766 17.99 62.22 26.87
C SER A 766 18.92 61.05 27.22
N PRO A 767 18.41 59.80 27.38
CA PRO A 767 19.26 58.61 27.43
C PRO A 767 20.18 58.48 26.21
N ARG A 768 19.78 58.99 25.04
CA ARG A 768 20.54 58.90 23.79
C ARG A 768 21.84 59.72 23.80
N ILE A 769 21.89 60.80 24.58
CA ILE A 769 23.08 61.66 24.70
C ILE A 769 23.97 61.26 25.88
N ALA A 770 23.48 60.44 26.81
CA ALA A 770 24.18 60.11 28.05
C ALA A 770 25.59 59.56 27.83
N THR A 771 25.80 58.74 26.80
CA THR A 771 27.12 58.18 26.46
C THR A 771 28.08 59.26 25.95
N ALA A 772 27.62 60.17 25.10
CA ALA A 772 28.43 61.29 24.61
C ALA A 772 28.78 62.25 25.77
N THR A 773 27.79 62.62 26.58
CA THR A 773 27.98 63.48 27.75
C THR A 773 28.96 62.88 28.75
N LYS A 774 28.92 61.56 29.01
CA LYS A 774 29.92 60.88 29.85
C LYS A 774 31.33 61.05 29.30
N SER A 775 31.51 60.93 27.99
CA SER A 775 32.81 61.12 27.33
C SER A 775 33.29 62.57 27.49
N ASP A 776 32.41 63.54 27.24
CA ASP A 776 32.75 64.97 27.35
C ASP A 776 33.11 65.35 28.80
N LEU A 777 32.34 64.85 29.78
CA LEU A 777 32.61 65.01 31.20
C LEU A 777 33.95 64.39 31.60
N LEU A 778 34.30 63.20 31.09
CA LEU A 778 35.59 62.59 31.38
C LEU A 778 36.76 63.45 30.88
N PHE A 779 36.66 64.03 29.69
CA PHE A 779 37.70 64.94 29.17
C PHE A 779 37.85 66.20 30.05
N GLU A 780 36.73 66.82 30.44
CA GLU A 780 36.75 68.03 31.25
C GLU A 780 37.22 67.76 32.68
N ILE A 781 36.77 66.67 33.30
CA ILE A 781 37.22 66.25 34.63
C ILE A 781 38.73 66.00 34.61
N LEU A 782 39.26 65.27 33.62
CA LEU A 782 40.69 65.02 33.52
C LEU A 782 41.50 66.32 33.35
N LYS A 783 40.97 67.29 32.59
CA LYS A 783 41.59 68.60 32.39
C LYS A 783 41.63 69.40 33.71
N ARG A 784 40.54 69.41 34.48
CA ARG A 784 40.47 70.11 35.78
C ARG A 784 41.30 69.45 36.86
N LEU A 785 41.28 68.12 36.93
CA LEU A 785 42.13 67.35 37.84
C LEU A 785 43.60 67.68 37.60
N ARG A 786 44.03 67.76 36.34
CA ARG A 786 45.40 68.16 35.98
C ARG A 786 45.72 69.60 36.37
N ALA A 787 44.80 70.54 36.19
CA ALA A 787 45.00 71.94 36.57
C ALA A 787 45.09 72.14 38.09
N ALA A 788 44.43 71.28 38.87
CA ALA A 788 44.46 71.29 40.33
C ALA A 788 45.58 70.40 40.94
N ASP A 789 46.45 69.81 40.11
CA ASP A 789 47.51 68.87 40.50
C ASP A 789 47.00 67.63 41.27
N ILE A 790 45.75 67.23 41.00
CA ILE A 790 45.12 66.06 41.62
C ILE A 790 45.36 64.84 40.73
N SER A 791 46.16 63.90 41.22
CA SER A 791 46.44 62.65 40.52
C SER A 791 45.36 61.60 40.76
N LEU A 792 45.01 60.83 39.73
CA LEU A 792 44.23 59.60 39.89
C LEU A 792 45.11 58.50 40.51
N SER A 793 44.48 57.51 41.16
CA SER A 793 45.25 56.43 41.77
C SER A 793 45.95 55.59 40.70
N VAL A 794 47.24 55.35 40.92
CA VAL A 794 48.07 54.47 40.10
C VAL A 794 48.45 53.26 40.96
N PRO A 795 48.40 52.02 40.44
CA PRO A 795 48.82 50.85 41.19
C PRO A 795 50.28 50.97 41.66
N GLN A 796 50.51 50.85 42.97
CA GLN A 796 51.86 50.95 43.54
C GLN A 796 52.64 49.65 43.31
N THR A 797 53.85 49.76 42.76
CA THR A 797 54.76 48.63 42.57
C THR A 797 55.94 48.79 43.52
N LEU A 798 56.09 47.88 44.50
CA LEU A 798 57.15 47.91 45.49
C LEU A 798 58.29 46.98 45.03
N ARG A 799 59.48 47.53 44.74
CA ARG A 799 60.68 46.76 44.39
C ARG A 799 61.62 46.74 45.59
N VAL A 800 61.82 45.55 46.17
CA VAL A 800 62.75 45.34 47.30
C VAL A 800 64.09 44.85 46.74
N GLU A 801 65.17 45.53 47.06
CA GLU A 801 66.54 45.08 46.76
C GLU A 801 67.26 44.73 48.07
N ASN A 802 67.84 43.53 48.15
CA ASN A 802 68.64 43.09 49.30
C ASN A 802 70.05 43.70 49.23
N MET A 803 70.47 44.44 50.26
CA MET A 803 71.86 44.89 50.38
C MET A 803 72.78 43.70 50.69
N ALA A 804 73.74 43.43 49.80
CA ALA A 804 74.84 42.50 50.03
C ALA A 804 75.85 43.08 51.05
N ALA A 805 76.44 42.18 51.84
CA ALA A 805 77.40 42.45 52.91
C ALA A 805 78.55 43.40 52.52
N LEU A 806 78.73 44.48 53.28
CA LEU A 806 80.00 45.20 53.36
C LEU A 806 80.85 44.53 54.45
N GLY A 807 81.75 43.65 54.05
CA GLY A 807 82.90 43.22 54.86
C GLY A 807 84.09 44.16 54.58
N GLY A 808 84.78 44.57 55.64
CA GLY A 808 85.97 45.42 55.61
C GLY A 808 86.17 46.13 56.94
#